data_AF-A0A7X9WKR0-F1
#
_entry.id   AF-A0A7X9WKR0-F1
#
_cell.length_a   1.000
_cell.length_b   1.000
_cell.length_c   1.000
_cell.angle_alpha   90.00
_cell.angle_beta   90.00
_cell.angle_gamma   90.00
#
_symmetry.space_group_name_H-M   'P 1'
#
loop_
_entity.id
_entity.type
_entity.pdbx_description
1 polymer ?
#
loop_
_entity_poly.entity_id
_entity_poly.type
_entity_poly.pdbx_seq_one_letter_code
_entity_poly.pdbx_strand_id
1 'polypeptide(L)'
;MSEGGVPDEAPVRQTDWRMVLLGVLALVGTGVLVILLNLQATTDRERDAALDRQARTYEVIIRAGQLSASIADAEASLGRYVVSGDAAVGRQFADKWAQASEHLNRLAIQTAGDPLQQGRIKKLRDAFATRAKELGDTAGYTVHKRNRDALGSYYQNSATLARAETELALRELVDSERARLLERKGDAAKLVASSHLATNVLGVFGLLVVIGSILLGWLTVQASAGRAEADADADAERVRAAELQNAVDAATAQLRAEMREREQAEAQLRQVQKMEAVGQLTGGIAHDFNNMLAVTLGGLELAKRHLHTGKPDAHKHIENAMEGANRAAALTRRLLVFSREEALLPSAIEAGAVIQGMSDLFDRTLGGAIEVATQDAGLGWAVFADKHQLENALLNLAVNARDAMNGRGTLTFATGGRTLKRNEIGEAAGGDYVTIAVSDTGSGMTPEVLERVFEPFFTTKPVGKGTGLGLSQIFGFVRQSGGEIGIDTVLGEGTTVTLYLPRHMGEADAPTESDAAIDPEAPASALEILVVEDDPRVLSATMSALTELGHRPLACDDPLRAESCLDLMDSVDLILTDVLMPGRTGPEMIAALGSRIDGIPVLYVTGYAGEADASAFGGNIVLRKPFTMAALAKAVEASVRD
;
A
#
# COMPACT_ATOMS: atom_id res chain seq x y z
N MET A 1 -6.39 -6.67 -23.16
CA MET A 1 -5.33 -7.67 -23.39
C MET A 1 -4.10 -7.27 -22.58
N SER A 2 -3.92 -7.89 -21.41
CA SER A 2 -2.63 -8.30 -20.84
C SER A 2 -2.95 -8.85 -19.44
N GLU A 3 -3.22 -10.15 -19.38
CA GLU A 3 -3.43 -10.89 -18.14
C GLU A 3 -2.10 -10.95 -17.36
N GLY A 4 -2.08 -10.35 -16.17
CA GLY A 4 -1.00 -10.48 -15.21
C GLY A 4 -1.19 -11.77 -14.42
N GLY A 5 -0.42 -12.80 -14.75
CA GLY A 5 -0.41 -14.09 -14.06
C GLY A 5 0.05 -13.97 -12.62
N VAL A 6 -0.79 -14.43 -11.70
CA VAL A 6 -0.45 -14.73 -10.30
C VAL A 6 0.41 -16.01 -10.29
N PRO A 7 1.56 -16.06 -9.61
CA PRO A 7 2.31 -17.30 -9.48
C PRO A 7 1.62 -18.23 -8.48
N ASP A 8 1.33 -19.44 -8.94
CA ASP A 8 0.75 -20.55 -8.18
C ASP A 8 1.80 -21.09 -7.19
N GLU A 9 1.73 -20.67 -5.93
CA GLU A 9 2.53 -21.25 -4.85
C GLU A 9 2.02 -22.67 -4.53
N ALA A 10 2.75 -23.66 -5.04
CA ALA A 10 2.52 -25.06 -4.70
C ALA A 10 2.59 -25.27 -3.17
N PRO A 11 1.64 -26.01 -2.56
CA PRO A 11 1.65 -26.25 -1.13
C PRO A 11 2.87 -27.09 -0.77
N VAL A 12 3.86 -26.46 -0.13
CA VAL A 12 4.98 -27.16 0.51
C VAL A 12 4.36 -28.06 1.57
N ARG A 13 4.28 -29.37 1.29
CA ARG A 13 3.99 -30.40 2.29
C ARG A 13 5.09 -30.34 3.33
N GLN A 14 4.89 -29.52 4.35
CA GLN A 14 5.64 -29.56 5.59
C GLN A 14 5.35 -30.93 6.20
N THR A 15 6.20 -31.90 5.86
CA THR A 15 6.12 -33.23 6.43
C THR A 15 6.40 -33.02 7.90
N ASP A 16 5.41 -33.23 8.76
CA ASP A 16 5.54 -33.06 10.20
C ASP A 16 6.66 -33.98 10.70
N TRP A 17 7.88 -33.45 10.76
CA TRP A 17 9.08 -34.16 11.19
C TRP A 17 8.87 -34.79 12.58
N ARG A 18 7.93 -34.26 13.35
CA ARG A 18 7.44 -34.78 14.62
C ARG A 18 6.76 -36.15 14.48
N MET A 19 5.95 -36.37 13.43
CA MET A 19 5.33 -37.66 13.13
C MET A 19 6.38 -38.69 12.68
N VAL A 20 7.37 -38.26 11.90
CA VAL A 20 8.49 -39.12 11.49
C VAL A 20 9.34 -39.51 12.70
N LEU A 21 9.66 -38.56 13.58
CA LEU A 21 10.40 -38.80 14.82
C LEU A 21 9.65 -39.77 15.75
N LEU A 22 8.33 -39.60 15.88
CA LEU A 22 7.45 -40.51 16.63
C LEU A 22 7.48 -41.94 16.05
N GLY A 23 7.42 -42.07 14.72
CA GLY A 23 7.52 -43.36 14.04
C GLY A 23 8.86 -44.06 14.30
N VAL A 24 9.97 -43.31 14.26
CA VAL A 24 11.31 -43.84 14.54
C VAL A 24 11.45 -44.30 15.99
N LEU A 25 10.97 -43.49 16.95
CA LEU A 25 11.00 -43.83 18.38
C LEU A 25 10.18 -45.10 18.69
N ALA A 26 8.98 -45.23 18.09
CA ALA A 26 8.14 -46.41 18.25
C ALA A 26 8.81 -47.67 17.69
N LEU A 27 9.48 -47.56 16.53
CA LEU A 27 10.18 -48.68 15.90
C LEU A 27 11.41 -49.13 16.70
N VAL A 28 12.20 -48.19 17.23
CA VAL A 28 13.33 -48.49 18.11
C VAL A 28 12.85 -49.13 19.41
N GLY A 29 11.81 -48.58 20.04
CA GLY A 29 11.21 -49.14 21.25
C GLY A 29 10.70 -50.56 21.07
N THR A 30 10.06 -50.84 19.92
CA THR A 30 9.59 -52.18 19.56
C THR A 30 10.76 -53.15 19.35
N GLY A 31 11.83 -52.71 18.68
CA GLY A 31 13.03 -53.52 18.47
C GLY A 31 13.72 -53.92 19.78
N VAL A 32 13.85 -52.98 20.72
CA VAL A 32 14.39 -53.24 22.06
C VAL A 32 13.52 -54.25 22.82
N LEU A 33 12.20 -54.11 22.77
CA LEU A 33 11.27 -55.04 23.44
C LEU A 33 11.42 -56.48 22.92
N VAL A 34 11.53 -56.65 21.59
CA VAL A 34 11.69 -57.96 20.96
C VAL A 34 13.01 -58.63 21.37
N ILE A 35 14.12 -57.89 21.37
CA ILE A 35 15.43 -58.40 21.80
C ILE A 35 15.37 -58.86 23.26
N LEU A 36 14.72 -58.08 24.12
CA LEU A 36 14.61 -58.39 25.54
C LEU A 36 13.69 -59.59 25.83
N LEU A 37 12.58 -59.74 25.12
CA LEU A 37 11.71 -60.92 25.21
C LEU A 37 12.45 -62.21 24.81
N ASN A 38 13.32 -62.12 23.80
CA ASN A 38 14.14 -63.24 23.37
C ASN A 38 15.14 -63.66 24.47
N LEU A 39 15.81 -62.68 25.09
CA LEU A 39 16.76 -62.90 26.18
C LEU A 39 16.10 -63.52 27.43
N GLN A 40 14.88 -63.11 27.75
CA GLN A 40 14.11 -63.72 28.84
C GLN A 40 13.76 -65.18 28.52
N ALA A 41 13.28 -65.45 27.30
CA ALA A 41 12.91 -66.80 26.88
C ALA A 41 14.10 -67.78 26.86
N THR A 42 15.30 -67.31 26.52
CA THR A 42 16.52 -68.14 26.61
C THR A 42 16.89 -68.46 28.06
N THR A 43 16.77 -67.47 28.96
CA THR A 43 17.07 -67.64 30.39
C THR A 43 16.12 -68.64 31.06
N ASP A 44 14.82 -68.59 30.72
CA ASP A 44 13.83 -69.52 31.27
C ASP A 44 14.10 -70.97 30.83
N ARG A 45 14.51 -71.20 29.57
CA ARG A 45 14.89 -72.54 29.08
C ARG A 45 16.12 -73.11 29.80
N GLU A 46 17.12 -72.27 30.08
CA GLU A 46 18.32 -72.71 30.81
C GLU A 46 18.00 -73.09 32.26
N ARG A 47 17.09 -72.35 32.89
CA ARG A 47 16.59 -72.63 34.24
C ARG A 47 15.87 -73.98 34.28
N ASP A 48 14.96 -74.24 33.36
CA ASP A 48 14.21 -75.50 33.32
C ASP A 48 15.14 -76.71 33.09
N ALA A 49 16.11 -76.58 32.18
CA ALA A 49 17.12 -77.61 31.94
C ALA A 49 18.04 -77.88 33.15
N ALA A 50 18.27 -76.87 34.01
CA ALA A 50 19.02 -77.04 35.25
C ALA A 50 18.20 -77.80 36.31
N LEU A 51 16.91 -77.47 36.45
CA LEU A 51 15.98 -78.16 37.38
C LEU A 51 15.82 -79.64 37.03
N ASP A 52 15.66 -79.97 35.74
CA ASP A 52 15.55 -81.36 35.28
C ASP A 52 16.80 -82.20 35.60
N ARG A 53 18.00 -81.62 35.47
CA ARG A 53 19.26 -82.28 35.84
C ARG A 53 19.36 -82.51 37.35
N GLN A 54 18.87 -81.56 38.14
CA GLN A 54 18.82 -81.68 39.61
C GLN A 54 17.85 -82.80 40.04
N ALA A 55 16.68 -82.89 39.41
CA ALA A 55 15.70 -83.95 39.66
C ALA A 55 16.27 -85.36 39.40
N ARG A 56 16.97 -85.55 38.27
CA ARG A 56 17.64 -86.85 37.94
C ARG A 56 18.68 -87.25 38.99
N THR A 57 19.44 -86.28 39.51
CA THR A 57 20.47 -86.53 40.54
C THR A 57 19.84 -87.01 41.85
N TYR A 58 18.74 -86.38 42.28
CA TYR A 58 17.97 -86.83 43.45
C TYR A 58 17.41 -88.23 43.28
N GLU A 59 16.91 -88.58 42.09
CA GLU A 59 16.37 -89.89 41.83
C GLU A 59 17.42 -91.00 42.00
N VAL A 60 18.64 -90.81 41.49
CA VAL A 60 19.75 -91.77 41.67
C VAL A 60 20.10 -91.97 43.15
N ILE A 61 20.15 -90.90 43.94
CA ILE A 61 20.43 -90.97 45.39
C ILE A 61 19.34 -91.77 46.11
N ILE A 62 18.07 -91.50 45.84
CA ILE A 62 16.93 -92.20 46.45
C ILE A 62 16.96 -93.69 46.09
N ARG A 63 17.24 -94.03 44.84
CA ARG A 63 17.27 -95.41 44.34
C ARG A 63 18.45 -96.20 44.91
N ALA A 64 19.62 -95.58 45.04
CA ALA A 64 20.75 -96.18 45.74
C ALA A 64 20.41 -96.49 47.22
N GLY A 65 19.68 -95.59 47.89
CA GLY A 65 19.16 -95.82 49.23
C GLY A 65 18.18 -97.01 49.32
N GLN A 66 17.26 -97.14 48.35
CA GLN A 66 16.33 -98.27 48.25
C GLN A 66 17.07 -99.60 48.05
N LEU A 67 18.10 -99.62 47.21
CA LEU A 67 18.96 -100.78 47.01
C LEU A 67 19.66 -101.18 48.32
N SER A 68 20.24 -100.21 49.05
CA SER A 68 20.86 -100.45 50.36
C SER A 68 19.90 -101.13 51.33
N ALA A 69 18.69 -100.61 51.43
CA ALA A 69 17.66 -101.10 52.35
C ALA A 69 17.21 -102.51 51.97
N SER A 70 17.03 -102.79 50.67
CA SER A 70 16.62 -104.10 50.16
C SER A 70 17.69 -105.17 50.41
N ILE A 71 18.97 -104.84 50.24
CA ILE A 71 20.10 -105.73 50.58
C ILE A 71 20.09 -106.06 52.07
N ALA A 72 19.99 -105.05 52.93
CA ALA A 72 19.98 -105.24 54.38
C ALA A 72 18.80 -106.12 54.85
N ASP A 73 17.62 -105.93 54.26
CA ASP A 73 16.44 -106.72 54.59
C ASP A 73 16.53 -108.17 54.08
N ALA A 74 17.13 -108.39 52.91
CA ALA A 74 17.44 -109.72 52.40
C ALA A 74 18.43 -110.45 53.33
N GLU A 75 19.54 -109.80 53.71
CA GLU A 75 20.51 -110.38 54.64
C GLU A 75 19.88 -110.71 56.01
N ALA A 76 19.02 -109.83 56.53
CA ALA A 76 18.30 -110.09 57.78
C ALA A 76 17.34 -111.29 57.66
N SER A 77 16.65 -111.45 56.52
CA SER A 77 15.85 -112.64 56.23
C SER A 77 16.69 -113.91 56.15
N LEU A 78 17.89 -113.85 55.56
CA LEU A 78 18.81 -114.99 55.54
C LEU A 78 19.23 -115.39 56.96
N GLY A 79 19.57 -114.43 57.82
CA GLY A 79 19.89 -114.70 59.22
C GLY A 79 18.76 -115.43 59.95
N ARG A 80 17.51 -114.99 59.77
CA ARG A 80 16.34 -115.69 60.31
C ARG A 80 16.18 -117.09 59.71
N TYR A 81 16.44 -117.25 58.41
CA TYR A 81 16.35 -118.54 57.75
C TYR A 81 17.37 -119.55 58.30
N VAL A 82 18.63 -119.14 58.45
CA VAL A 82 19.70 -119.98 58.99
C VAL A 82 19.40 -120.44 60.42
N VAL A 83 18.79 -119.58 61.24
CA VAL A 83 18.42 -119.91 62.63
C VAL A 83 17.19 -120.82 62.70
N SER A 84 16.15 -120.53 61.93
CA SER A 84 14.86 -121.24 62.00
C SER A 84 14.84 -122.55 61.22
N GLY A 85 15.60 -122.64 60.11
CA GLY A 85 15.51 -123.72 59.14
C GLY A 85 14.21 -123.75 58.32
N ASP A 86 13.35 -122.73 58.45
CA ASP A 86 12.03 -122.69 57.81
C ASP A 86 12.14 -122.32 56.32
N ALA A 87 11.70 -123.22 55.45
CA ALA A 87 11.68 -123.03 54.00
C ALA A 87 10.86 -121.79 53.55
N ALA A 88 9.84 -121.38 54.31
CA ALA A 88 9.09 -120.16 54.02
C ALA A 88 9.95 -118.89 54.20
N VAL A 89 10.79 -118.84 55.23
CA VAL A 89 11.73 -117.74 55.47
C VAL A 89 12.86 -117.75 54.42
N GLY A 90 13.29 -118.94 53.97
CA GLY A 90 14.24 -119.08 52.86
C GLY A 90 13.70 -118.51 51.54
N ARG A 91 12.42 -118.74 51.23
CA ARG A 91 11.75 -118.10 50.06
C ARG A 91 11.72 -116.58 50.19
N GLN A 92 11.41 -116.05 51.39
CA GLN A 92 11.43 -114.60 51.62
C GLN A 92 12.81 -113.97 51.40
N PHE A 93 13.90 -114.68 51.73
CA PHE A 93 15.25 -114.22 51.40
C PHE A 93 15.45 -114.14 49.88
N ALA A 94 15.09 -115.20 49.14
CA ALA A 94 15.24 -115.23 47.69
C ALA A 94 14.43 -114.11 47.00
N ASP A 95 13.19 -113.88 47.44
CA ASP A 95 12.33 -112.82 46.91
C ASP A 95 12.93 -111.42 47.17
N LYS A 96 13.41 -111.18 48.40
CA LYS A 96 14.03 -109.89 48.75
C LYS A 96 15.35 -109.66 48.02
N TRP A 97 16.14 -110.71 47.81
CA TRP A 97 17.37 -110.60 47.03
C TRP A 97 17.08 -110.33 45.54
N ALA A 98 16.01 -110.92 44.99
CA ALA A 98 15.54 -110.61 43.65
C ALA A 98 15.09 -109.14 43.51
N GLN A 99 14.38 -108.61 44.52
CA GLN A 99 14.03 -107.18 44.57
C GLN A 99 15.26 -106.28 44.62
N ALA A 100 16.28 -106.63 45.42
CA ALA A 100 17.54 -105.90 45.45
C ALA A 100 18.23 -105.91 44.06
N SER A 101 18.22 -107.06 43.38
CA SER A 101 18.75 -107.15 42.01
C SER A 101 17.98 -106.29 41.01
N GLU A 102 16.66 -106.16 41.16
CA GLU A 102 15.84 -105.28 40.33
C GLU A 102 16.19 -103.80 40.57
N HIS A 103 16.34 -103.40 41.83
CA HIS A 103 16.78 -102.04 42.18
C HIS A 103 18.14 -101.71 41.58
N LEU A 104 19.10 -102.64 41.60
CA LEU A 104 20.41 -102.47 40.97
C LEU A 104 20.30 -102.33 39.44
N ASN A 105 19.44 -103.11 38.78
CA ASN A 105 19.22 -103.01 37.34
C ASN A 105 18.59 -101.67 36.95
N ARG A 106 17.59 -101.20 37.69
CA ARG A 106 16.98 -99.88 37.46
C ARG A 106 17.99 -98.75 37.67
N LEU A 107 18.81 -98.84 38.71
CA LEU A 107 19.88 -97.89 38.98
C LEU A 107 20.91 -97.86 37.85
N ALA A 108 21.24 -99.02 37.27
CA ALA A 108 22.12 -99.11 36.10
C ALA A 108 21.54 -98.47 34.84
N ILE A 109 20.23 -98.63 34.60
CA ILE A 109 19.53 -97.98 33.47
C ILE A 109 19.53 -96.46 33.65
N GLN A 110 19.22 -95.97 34.85
CA GLN A 110 19.14 -94.52 35.13
C GLN A 110 20.50 -93.81 35.05
N THR A 111 21.58 -94.55 35.28
CA THR A 111 22.96 -94.04 35.21
C THR A 111 23.64 -94.34 33.87
N ALA A 112 22.94 -94.94 32.91
CA ALA A 112 23.50 -95.33 31.62
C ALA A 112 24.07 -94.16 30.81
N GLY A 113 23.55 -92.94 31.00
CA GLY A 113 24.02 -91.73 30.32
C GLY A 113 25.29 -91.11 30.90
N ASP A 114 25.86 -91.64 31.99
CA ASP A 114 27.03 -91.07 32.66
C ASP A 114 28.20 -92.07 32.72
N PRO A 115 29.26 -91.87 31.91
CA PRO A 115 30.41 -92.78 31.86
C PRO A 115 31.10 -92.99 33.22
N LEU A 116 31.13 -91.97 34.08
CA LEU A 116 31.75 -92.07 35.40
C LEU A 116 30.88 -92.91 36.35
N GLN A 117 29.55 -92.82 36.25
CA GLN A 117 28.65 -93.66 37.06
C GLN A 117 28.56 -95.09 36.57
N GLN A 118 28.68 -95.33 35.26
CA GLN A 118 28.78 -96.70 34.74
C GLN A 118 29.94 -97.48 35.39
N GLY A 119 31.08 -96.82 35.62
CA GLY A 119 32.22 -97.43 36.32
C GLY A 119 31.90 -97.82 37.76
N ARG A 120 31.16 -96.97 38.49
CA ARG A 120 30.76 -97.25 39.88
C ARG A 120 29.69 -98.33 39.97
N ILE A 121 28.70 -98.29 39.07
CA ILE A 121 27.66 -99.34 38.98
C ILE A 121 28.25 -100.69 38.61
N LYS A 122 29.29 -100.72 37.76
CA LYS A 122 30.01 -101.96 37.46
C LYS A 122 30.64 -102.55 38.72
N LYS A 123 31.40 -101.75 39.49
CA LYS A 123 31.97 -102.19 40.79
C LYS A 123 30.89 -102.68 41.75
N LEU A 124 29.78 -101.95 41.87
CA LEU A 124 28.65 -102.32 42.71
C LEU A 124 28.02 -103.66 42.26
N ARG A 125 27.89 -103.89 40.94
CA ARG A 125 27.37 -105.14 40.38
C ARG A 125 28.29 -106.32 40.66
N ASP A 126 29.61 -106.12 40.51
CA ASP A 126 30.60 -107.17 40.77
C ASP A 126 30.63 -107.55 42.27
N ALA A 127 30.57 -106.55 43.16
CA ALA A 127 30.46 -106.76 44.60
C ALA A 127 29.13 -107.44 44.99
N PHE A 128 28.01 -106.98 44.43
CA PHE A 128 26.68 -107.57 44.66
C PHE A 128 26.59 -109.02 44.17
N ALA A 129 27.19 -109.35 43.02
CA ALA A 129 27.22 -110.72 42.50
C ALA A 129 28.09 -111.64 43.37
N THR A 130 29.24 -111.15 43.83
CA THR A 130 30.11 -111.86 44.79
C THR A 130 29.35 -112.12 46.08
N ARG A 131 28.62 -111.11 46.57
CA ARG A 131 27.78 -111.22 47.77
C ARG A 131 26.64 -112.22 47.60
N ALA A 132 25.98 -112.23 46.44
CA ALA A 132 24.94 -113.20 46.13
C ALA A 132 25.44 -114.65 46.26
N LYS A 133 26.67 -114.90 45.81
CA LYS A 133 27.31 -116.22 45.90
C LYS A 133 27.57 -116.62 47.36
N GLU A 134 28.17 -115.74 48.16
CA GLU A 134 28.44 -116.00 49.59
C GLU A 134 27.15 -116.29 50.39
N LEU A 135 26.10 -115.50 50.14
CA LEU A 135 24.81 -115.67 50.80
C LEU A 135 24.06 -116.91 50.30
N GLY A 136 24.16 -117.22 49.01
CA GLY A 136 23.60 -118.44 48.40
C GLY A 136 24.23 -119.72 48.96
N ASP A 137 25.56 -119.75 49.09
CA ASP A 137 26.28 -120.87 49.70
C ASP A 137 25.84 -121.07 51.16
N THR A 138 25.65 -119.97 51.91
CA THR A 138 25.13 -119.99 53.29
C THR A 138 23.72 -120.58 53.36
N ALA A 139 22.83 -120.18 52.46
CA ALA A 139 21.47 -120.71 52.38
C ALA A 139 21.46 -122.22 52.02
N GLY A 140 22.38 -122.66 51.15
CA GLY A 140 22.52 -124.06 50.73
C GLY A 140 22.86 -125.00 51.89
N TYR A 141 23.71 -124.58 52.84
CA TYR A 141 24.02 -125.40 54.03
C TYR A 141 22.77 -125.69 54.89
N THR A 142 21.85 -124.72 55.01
CA THR A 142 20.58 -124.89 55.74
C THR A 142 19.65 -125.87 55.02
N VAL A 143 19.60 -125.83 53.68
CA VAL A 143 18.79 -126.77 52.87
C VAL A 143 19.23 -128.22 53.07
N HIS A 144 20.53 -128.47 53.20
CA HIS A 144 21.09 -129.81 53.42
C HIS A 144 21.04 -130.29 54.90
N LYS A 145 20.21 -129.64 55.75
CA LYS A 145 20.07 -129.92 57.19
C LYS A 145 21.37 -129.78 58.00
N ARG A 146 22.36 -129.01 57.51
CA ARG A 146 23.64 -128.74 58.19
C ARG A 146 23.59 -127.41 58.95
N ASN A 147 22.58 -127.25 59.82
CA ASN A 147 22.28 -125.96 60.44
C ASN A 147 23.42 -125.40 61.31
N ARG A 148 24.26 -126.25 61.91
CA ARG A 148 25.47 -125.82 62.63
C ARG A 148 26.51 -125.19 61.72
N ASP A 149 26.71 -125.76 60.54
CA ASP A 149 27.67 -125.26 59.55
C ASP A 149 27.14 -123.99 58.87
N ALA A 150 25.82 -123.92 58.64
CA ALA A 150 25.15 -122.73 58.11
C ALA A 150 25.27 -121.52 59.06
N LEU A 151 25.10 -121.72 60.38
CA LEU A 151 25.24 -120.65 61.37
C LEU A 151 26.70 -120.15 61.43
N GLY A 152 27.68 -121.05 61.38
CA GLY A 152 29.10 -120.69 61.31
C GLY A 152 29.45 -119.92 60.04
N SER A 153 28.99 -120.39 58.88
CA SER A 153 29.17 -119.69 57.60
C SER A 153 28.49 -118.33 57.58
N TYR A 154 27.30 -118.17 58.19
CA TYR A 154 26.61 -116.89 58.27
C TYR A 154 27.38 -115.85 59.10
N TYR A 155 27.95 -116.23 60.24
CA TYR A 155 28.77 -115.34 61.06
C TYR A 155 30.14 -115.03 60.43
N GLN A 156 30.72 -115.97 59.67
CA GLN A 156 31.93 -115.69 58.89
C GLN A 156 31.63 -114.72 57.74
N ASN A 157 30.51 -114.95 57.04
CA ASN A 157 30.06 -114.12 55.93
C ASN A 157 29.48 -112.77 56.37
N SER A 158 29.09 -112.59 57.63
CA SER A 158 28.75 -111.26 58.14
C SER A 158 29.98 -110.34 58.27
N ALA A 159 31.20 -110.90 58.27
CA ALA A 159 32.47 -110.18 58.37
C ALA A 159 33.34 -110.23 57.10
N THR A 160 32.79 -110.68 55.95
CA THR A 160 33.56 -110.78 54.69
C THR A 160 33.79 -109.43 54.01
N LEU A 161 34.88 -109.37 53.23
CA LEU A 161 35.26 -108.23 52.38
C LEU A 161 34.14 -107.86 51.39
N ALA A 162 33.39 -108.82 50.83
CA ALA A 162 32.35 -108.54 49.84
C ALA A 162 31.19 -107.67 50.39
N ARG A 163 30.85 -107.81 51.68
CA ARG A 163 29.87 -106.93 52.34
C ARG A 163 30.39 -105.50 52.41
N ALA A 164 31.64 -105.33 52.87
CA ALA A 164 32.28 -104.02 52.96
C ALA A 164 32.45 -103.37 51.58
N GLU A 165 32.77 -104.14 50.54
CA GLU A 165 32.88 -103.67 49.15
C GLU A 165 31.53 -103.20 48.59
N THR A 166 30.43 -103.91 48.87
CA THR A 166 29.09 -103.51 48.43
C THR A 166 28.65 -102.21 49.13
N GLU A 167 28.84 -102.10 50.45
CA GLU A 167 28.54 -100.88 51.20
C GLU A 167 29.42 -99.70 50.74
N LEU A 168 30.71 -99.94 50.51
CA LEU A 168 31.64 -98.91 50.02
C LEU A 168 31.26 -98.42 48.62
N ALA A 169 30.98 -99.33 47.69
CA ALA A 169 30.58 -98.99 46.33
C ALA A 169 29.28 -98.17 46.31
N LEU A 170 28.34 -98.47 47.20
CA LEU A 170 27.09 -97.74 47.32
C LEU A 170 27.27 -96.35 47.96
N ARG A 171 28.13 -96.24 48.99
CA ARG A 171 28.49 -94.95 49.60
C ARG A 171 29.22 -94.06 48.60
N GLU A 172 30.20 -94.58 47.87
CA GLU A 172 30.92 -93.85 46.81
C GLU A 172 29.96 -93.34 45.73
N LEU A 173 28.97 -94.14 45.33
CA LEU A 173 27.93 -93.73 44.39
C LEU A 173 27.12 -92.54 44.94
N VAL A 174 26.58 -92.66 46.15
CA VAL A 174 25.75 -91.63 46.78
C VAL A 174 26.54 -90.35 47.05
N ASP A 175 27.75 -90.45 47.57
CA ASP A 175 28.58 -89.28 47.92
C ASP A 175 29.02 -88.53 46.66
N SER A 176 29.30 -89.25 45.56
CA SER A 176 29.61 -88.61 44.28
C SER A 176 28.43 -87.83 43.69
N GLU A 177 27.20 -88.34 43.83
CA GLU A 177 25.99 -87.64 43.38
C GLU A 177 25.67 -86.44 44.28
N ARG A 178 25.91 -86.56 45.60
CA ARG A 178 25.79 -85.42 46.53
C ARG A 178 26.78 -84.31 46.23
N ALA A 179 28.04 -84.65 45.91
CA ALA A 179 29.05 -83.66 45.53
C ALA A 179 28.66 -82.90 44.25
N ARG A 180 28.20 -83.63 43.23
CA ARG A 180 27.69 -83.02 41.98
C ARG A 180 26.46 -82.14 42.20
N LEU A 181 25.56 -82.53 43.10
CA LEU A 181 24.39 -81.73 43.46
C LEU A 181 24.80 -80.38 44.08
N LEU A 182 25.82 -80.37 44.94
CA LEU A 182 26.32 -79.15 45.58
C LEU A 182 27.00 -78.20 44.59
N GLU A 183 27.83 -78.73 43.69
CA GLU A 183 28.46 -77.97 42.61
C GLU A 183 27.40 -77.32 41.71
N ARG A 184 26.40 -78.10 41.27
CA ARG A 184 25.31 -77.63 40.40
C ARG A 184 24.41 -76.59 41.06
N LYS A 185 24.19 -76.67 42.38
CA LYS A 185 23.47 -75.60 43.11
C LYS A 185 24.23 -74.28 43.10
N GLY A 186 25.57 -74.32 43.14
CA GLY A 186 26.42 -73.14 43.05
C GLY A 186 26.32 -72.44 41.70
N ASP A 187 26.30 -73.21 40.60
CA ASP A 187 26.21 -72.66 39.25
C ASP A 187 24.81 -72.11 38.93
N ALA A 188 23.75 -72.81 39.36
CA ALA A 188 22.39 -72.33 39.21
C ALA A 188 22.14 -71.02 39.97
N ALA A 189 22.72 -70.86 41.16
CA ALA A 189 22.61 -69.62 41.94
C ALA A 189 23.29 -68.43 41.24
N LYS A 190 24.41 -68.65 40.55
CA LYS A 190 25.10 -67.60 39.77
C LYS A 190 24.28 -67.15 38.56
N LEU A 191 23.63 -68.08 37.83
CA LEU A 191 22.75 -67.74 36.71
C LEU A 191 21.54 -66.90 37.16
N VAL A 192 20.92 -67.25 38.29
CA VAL A 192 19.77 -66.52 38.84
C VAL A 192 20.16 -65.10 39.27
N ALA A 193 21.35 -64.92 39.85
CA ALA A 193 21.84 -63.59 40.24
C ALA A 193 22.05 -62.66 39.04
N SER A 194 22.52 -63.16 37.89
CA SER A 194 22.66 -62.37 36.66
C SER A 194 21.32 -62.00 36.00
N SER A 195 20.23 -62.71 36.29
CA SER A 195 18.92 -62.47 35.67
C SER A 195 18.24 -61.19 36.18
N HIS A 196 18.48 -60.78 37.42
CA HIS A 196 17.83 -59.60 38.02
C HIS A 196 18.25 -58.25 37.37
N LEU A 197 19.45 -58.18 36.79
CA LEU A 197 19.91 -56.97 36.09
C LEU A 197 19.09 -56.72 34.82
N ALA A 198 18.78 -57.76 34.04
CA ALA A 198 18.00 -57.64 32.82
C ALA A 198 16.58 -57.14 33.10
N THR A 199 15.92 -57.69 34.13
CA THR A 199 14.56 -57.28 34.52
C THR A 199 14.50 -55.84 35.01
N ASN A 200 15.49 -55.38 35.77
CA ASN A 200 15.51 -53.99 36.26
C ASN A 200 15.75 -52.99 35.12
N VAL A 201 16.64 -53.31 34.17
CA VAL A 201 16.86 -52.49 32.97
C VAL A 201 15.57 -52.38 32.15
N LEU A 202 14.78 -53.46 32.05
CA LEU A 202 13.48 -53.46 31.37
C LEU A 202 12.48 -52.51 32.05
N GLY A 203 12.41 -52.53 33.38
CA GLY A 203 11.52 -51.64 34.14
C GLY A 203 11.86 -50.16 33.98
N VAL A 204 13.16 -49.82 34.02
CA VAL A 204 13.62 -48.43 33.85
C VAL A 204 13.37 -47.94 32.42
N PHE A 205 13.66 -48.76 31.41
CA PHE A 205 13.45 -48.39 30.02
C PHE A 205 11.96 -48.19 29.71
N GLY A 206 11.08 -49.09 30.19
CA GLY A 206 9.64 -48.95 30.04
C GLY A 206 9.10 -47.65 30.66
N LEU A 207 9.60 -47.29 31.84
CA LEU A 207 9.21 -46.04 32.52
C LEU A 207 9.63 -44.80 31.71
N LEU A 208 10.83 -44.78 31.14
CA LEU A 208 11.32 -43.66 30.33
C LEU A 208 10.48 -43.43 29.07
N VAL A 209 10.03 -44.50 28.39
CA VAL A 209 9.18 -44.39 27.20
C VAL A 209 7.81 -43.79 27.55
N VAL A 210 7.22 -44.18 28.68
CA VAL A 210 5.94 -43.63 29.14
C VAL A 210 6.08 -42.14 29.48
N ILE A 211 7.14 -41.76 30.22
CA ILE A 211 7.42 -40.36 30.56
C ILE A 211 7.62 -39.54 29.28
N GLY A 212 8.41 -40.03 28.32
CA GLY A 212 8.63 -39.36 27.04
C GLY A 212 7.34 -39.16 26.24
N SER A 213 6.45 -40.15 26.23
CA SER A 213 5.16 -40.08 25.53
C SER A 213 4.22 -39.05 26.16
N ILE A 214 4.18 -38.98 27.50
CA ILE A 214 3.38 -37.98 28.24
C ILE A 214 3.93 -36.57 27.96
N LEU A 215 5.25 -36.38 28.02
CA LEU A 215 5.88 -35.09 27.75
C LEU A 215 5.62 -34.61 26.32
N LEU A 216 5.72 -35.51 25.34
CA LEU A 216 5.46 -35.17 23.94
C LEU A 216 3.99 -34.81 23.73
N GLY A 217 3.06 -35.55 24.35
CA GLY A 217 1.64 -35.25 24.35
C GLY A 217 1.34 -33.86 24.94
N TRP A 218 1.94 -33.55 26.09
CA TRP A 218 1.80 -32.24 26.71
C TRP A 218 2.33 -31.10 25.81
N LEU A 219 3.52 -31.27 25.22
CA LEU A 219 4.09 -30.30 24.27
C LEU A 219 3.22 -30.11 23.02
N THR A 220 2.59 -31.17 22.51
CA THR A 220 1.67 -31.06 21.36
C THR A 220 0.42 -30.28 21.71
N VAL A 221 -0.18 -30.53 22.89
CA VAL A 221 -1.37 -29.78 23.36
C VAL A 221 -1.03 -28.31 23.60
N GLN A 222 0.13 -28.03 24.20
CA GLN A 222 0.58 -26.66 24.45
C GLN A 222 0.82 -25.90 23.13
N ALA A 223 1.43 -26.56 22.14
CA ALA A 223 1.63 -25.98 20.81
C ALA A 223 0.32 -25.75 20.05
N SER A 224 -0.68 -26.64 20.18
CA SER A 224 -2.00 -26.43 19.57
C SER A 224 -2.78 -25.30 20.23
N ALA A 225 -2.69 -25.18 21.57
CA ALA A 225 -3.36 -24.12 22.31
C ALA A 225 -2.79 -22.73 21.95
N GLY A 226 -1.46 -22.61 21.88
CA GLY A 226 -0.82 -21.35 21.50
C GLY A 226 -1.13 -20.91 20.05
N ARG A 227 -1.32 -21.86 19.12
CA ARG A 227 -1.77 -21.55 17.75
C ARG A 227 -3.20 -21.02 17.73
N ALA A 228 -4.11 -21.66 18.49
CA ALA A 228 -5.50 -21.23 18.56
C ALA A 228 -5.66 -19.82 19.15
N GLU A 229 -4.86 -19.47 20.16
CA GLU A 229 -4.82 -18.12 20.72
C GLU A 229 -4.30 -17.09 19.72
N ALA A 230 -3.20 -17.38 19.02
CA ALA A 230 -2.65 -16.50 17.99
C ALA A 230 -3.61 -16.28 16.81
N ASP A 231 -4.34 -17.32 16.38
CA ASP A 231 -5.34 -17.20 15.33
C ASP A 231 -6.54 -16.35 15.78
N ALA A 232 -6.99 -16.51 17.04
CA ALA A 232 -8.07 -15.70 17.62
C ALA A 232 -7.69 -14.21 17.73
N ASP A 233 -6.46 -13.92 18.14
CA ASP A 233 -5.94 -12.54 18.20
C ASP A 233 -5.83 -11.92 16.80
N ALA A 234 -5.31 -12.67 15.82
CA ALA A 234 -5.20 -12.21 14.44
C ALA A 234 -6.58 -11.90 13.83
N ASP A 235 -7.59 -12.72 14.10
CA ASP A 235 -8.95 -12.47 13.64
C ASP A 235 -9.59 -11.28 14.36
N ALA A 236 -9.35 -11.09 15.66
CA ALA A 236 -9.80 -9.91 16.39
C ALA A 236 -9.18 -8.61 15.86
N GLU A 237 -7.89 -8.62 15.52
CA GLU A 237 -7.22 -7.48 14.89
C GLU A 237 -7.78 -7.17 13.49
N ARG A 238 -8.05 -8.20 12.67
CA ARG A 238 -8.68 -8.04 11.35
C ARG A 238 -10.06 -7.41 11.45
N VAL A 239 -10.89 -7.85 12.41
CA VAL A 239 -12.21 -7.27 12.63
C VAL A 239 -12.11 -5.80 13.02
N ARG A 240 -11.22 -5.45 13.97
CA ARG A 240 -11.00 -4.05 14.36
C ARG A 240 -10.48 -3.19 13.21
N ALA A 241 -9.57 -3.72 12.39
CA ALA A 241 -9.06 -3.02 11.22
C ALA A 241 -10.17 -2.76 10.19
N ALA A 242 -11.04 -3.74 9.96
CA ALA A 242 -12.21 -3.58 9.08
C ALA A 242 -13.23 -2.57 9.63
N GLU A 243 -13.50 -2.58 10.94
CA GLU A 243 -14.36 -1.60 11.60
C GLU A 243 -13.79 -0.18 11.49
N LEU A 244 -12.49 0.00 11.72
CA LEU A 244 -11.83 1.29 11.59
C LEU A 244 -11.86 1.79 10.13
N GLN A 245 -11.59 0.90 9.17
CA GLN A 245 -11.64 1.26 7.75
C GLN A 245 -13.05 1.71 7.34
N ASN A 246 -14.09 0.97 7.75
CA ASN A 246 -15.48 1.36 7.50
C ASN A 246 -15.83 2.71 8.16
N ALA A 247 -15.33 2.97 9.38
CA ALA A 247 -15.54 4.25 10.06
C ALA A 247 -14.84 5.42 9.34
N VAL A 248 -13.62 5.21 8.84
CA VAL A 248 -12.88 6.19 8.04
C VAL A 248 -13.58 6.45 6.71
N ASP A 249 -14.06 5.42 6.03
CA ASP A 249 -14.79 5.55 4.76
C ASP A 249 -16.12 6.29 4.96
N ALA A 250 -16.85 6.00 6.04
CA ALA A 250 -18.06 6.74 6.40
C ALA A 250 -17.78 8.22 6.73
N ALA A 251 -16.74 8.49 7.54
CA ALA A 251 -16.35 9.85 7.90
C ALA A 251 -15.88 10.67 6.69
N THR A 252 -15.10 10.07 5.79
CA THR A 252 -14.66 10.73 4.55
C THR A 252 -15.81 10.96 3.58
N ALA A 253 -16.79 10.05 3.50
CA ALA A 253 -18.00 10.27 2.71
C ALA A 253 -18.84 11.44 3.26
N GLN A 254 -18.97 11.55 4.59
CA GLN A 254 -19.66 12.67 5.24
C GLN A 254 -18.94 13.99 4.99
N LEU A 255 -17.63 14.06 5.21
CA LEU A 255 -16.82 15.26 4.92
C LEU A 255 -16.96 15.72 3.47
N ARG A 256 -16.94 14.79 2.51
CA ARG A 256 -17.15 15.11 1.09
C ARG A 256 -18.56 15.64 0.81
N ALA A 257 -19.57 15.16 1.53
CA ALA A 257 -20.93 15.68 1.40
C ALA A 257 -21.04 17.10 1.96
N GLU A 258 -20.51 17.34 3.16
CA GLU A 258 -20.47 18.67 3.79
C GLU A 258 -19.68 19.68 2.93
N MET A 259 -18.55 19.28 2.33
CA MET A 259 -17.81 20.14 1.41
C MET A 259 -18.65 20.52 0.18
N ARG A 260 -19.33 19.56 -0.45
CA ARG A 260 -20.20 19.85 -1.61
C ARG A 260 -21.35 20.79 -1.26
N GLU A 261 -21.97 20.58 -0.10
CA GLU A 261 -23.07 21.44 0.37
C GLU A 261 -22.56 22.86 0.65
N ARG A 262 -21.38 22.98 1.29
CA ARG A 262 -20.73 24.28 1.53
C ARG A 262 -20.36 24.98 0.23
N GLU A 263 -19.77 24.28 -0.74
CA GLU A 263 -19.41 24.85 -2.05
C GLU A 263 -20.65 25.35 -2.79
N GLN A 264 -21.75 24.60 -2.74
CA GLN A 264 -23.04 25.02 -3.33
C GLN A 264 -23.62 26.25 -2.62
N ALA A 265 -23.57 26.29 -1.29
CA ALA A 265 -24.05 27.42 -0.50
C ALA A 265 -23.20 28.68 -0.76
N GLU A 266 -21.87 28.56 -0.83
CA GLU A 266 -20.97 29.65 -1.17
C GLU A 266 -21.20 30.15 -2.61
N ALA A 267 -21.43 29.25 -3.57
CA ALA A 267 -21.77 29.63 -4.93
C ALA A 267 -23.12 30.38 -5.00
N GLN A 268 -24.13 29.92 -4.28
CA GLN A 268 -25.42 30.62 -4.17
C GLN A 268 -25.26 32.00 -3.51
N LEU A 269 -24.49 32.11 -2.43
CA LEU A 269 -24.21 33.39 -1.78
C LEU A 269 -23.52 34.37 -2.74
N ARG A 270 -22.51 33.91 -3.49
CA ARG A 270 -21.87 34.72 -4.53
C ARG A 270 -22.87 35.17 -5.61
N GLN A 271 -23.76 34.29 -6.04
CA GLN A 271 -24.80 34.61 -7.02
C GLN A 271 -25.80 35.66 -6.49
N VAL A 272 -26.22 35.53 -5.24
CA VAL A 272 -27.14 36.49 -4.59
C VAL A 272 -26.47 37.85 -4.42
N GLN A 273 -25.21 37.89 -3.94
CA GLN A 273 -24.43 39.13 -3.84
C GLN A 273 -24.20 39.79 -5.20
N LYS A 274 -23.95 38.99 -6.26
CA LYS A 274 -23.86 39.47 -7.65
C LYS A 274 -25.20 40.09 -8.08
N MET A 275 -26.32 39.43 -7.78
CA MET A 275 -27.67 39.93 -8.12
C MET A 275 -28.03 41.22 -7.36
N GLU A 276 -27.66 41.32 -6.09
CA GLU A 276 -27.85 42.53 -5.27
C GLU A 276 -26.98 43.69 -5.77
N ALA A 277 -25.71 43.44 -6.08
CA ALA A 277 -24.81 44.43 -6.67
C ALA A 277 -25.32 44.89 -8.05
N VAL A 278 -25.77 43.96 -8.91
CA VAL A 278 -26.40 44.29 -10.20
C VAL A 278 -27.65 45.13 -9.99
N GLY A 279 -28.49 44.83 -9.01
CA GLY A 279 -29.69 45.61 -8.67
C GLY A 279 -29.37 47.06 -8.27
N GLN A 280 -28.37 47.28 -7.42
CA GLN A 280 -27.94 48.63 -7.03
C GLN A 280 -27.24 49.38 -8.17
N LEU A 281 -26.43 48.68 -8.97
CA LEU A 281 -25.74 49.24 -10.15
C LEU A 281 -26.73 49.65 -11.25
N THR A 282 -27.78 48.88 -11.49
CA THR A 282 -28.74 49.13 -12.58
C THR A 282 -29.44 50.49 -12.43
N GLY A 283 -29.75 50.91 -11.20
CA GLY A 283 -30.39 52.21 -10.95
C GLY A 283 -29.48 53.41 -11.22
N GLY A 284 -28.23 53.37 -10.74
CA GLY A 284 -27.26 54.46 -10.93
C GLY A 284 -26.75 54.54 -12.39
N ILE A 285 -26.55 53.38 -13.01
CA ILE A 285 -26.05 53.28 -14.39
C ILE A 285 -27.11 53.70 -15.40
N ALA A 286 -28.36 53.29 -15.23
CA ALA A 286 -29.44 53.71 -16.13
C ALA A 286 -29.61 55.24 -16.09
N HIS A 287 -29.51 55.84 -14.92
CA HIS A 287 -29.54 57.29 -14.76
C HIS A 287 -28.38 57.98 -15.51
N ASP A 288 -27.15 57.51 -15.33
CA ASP A 288 -25.98 58.10 -15.96
C ASP A 288 -25.96 57.89 -17.49
N PHE A 289 -26.40 56.71 -17.95
CA PHE A 289 -26.55 56.42 -19.38
C PHE A 289 -27.63 57.32 -20.01
N ASN A 290 -28.77 57.50 -19.34
CA ASN A 290 -29.82 58.43 -19.79
C ASN A 290 -29.34 59.88 -19.82
N ASN A 291 -28.51 60.31 -18.86
CA ASN A 291 -27.91 61.64 -18.86
C ASN A 291 -26.94 61.84 -20.04
N MET A 292 -26.12 60.83 -20.34
CA MET A 292 -25.22 60.87 -21.49
C MET A 292 -25.97 60.88 -22.82
N LEU A 293 -27.07 60.12 -22.92
CA LEU A 293 -27.99 60.15 -24.05
C LEU A 293 -28.64 61.52 -24.23
N ALA A 294 -29.10 62.15 -23.14
CA ALA A 294 -29.70 63.48 -23.19
C ALA A 294 -28.71 64.55 -23.69
N VAL A 295 -27.45 64.49 -23.25
CA VAL A 295 -26.38 65.39 -23.73
C VAL A 295 -26.06 65.13 -25.21
N THR A 296 -26.02 63.86 -25.61
CA THR A 296 -25.74 63.46 -27.00
C THR A 296 -26.85 63.94 -27.94
N LEU A 297 -28.11 63.65 -27.61
CA LEU A 297 -29.27 64.01 -28.41
C LEU A 297 -29.47 65.53 -28.44
N GLY A 298 -29.34 66.20 -27.29
CA GLY A 298 -29.47 67.66 -27.20
C GLY A 298 -28.38 68.41 -27.97
N GLY A 299 -27.14 67.90 -27.95
CA GLY A 299 -26.05 68.43 -28.77
C GLY A 299 -26.33 68.27 -30.26
N LEU A 300 -26.76 67.09 -30.72
CA LEU A 300 -27.08 66.86 -32.13
C LEU A 300 -28.28 67.68 -32.62
N GLU A 301 -29.32 67.84 -31.82
CA GLU A 301 -30.51 68.63 -32.17
C GLU A 301 -30.18 70.12 -32.33
N LEU A 302 -29.36 70.67 -31.41
CA LEU A 302 -28.88 72.05 -31.49
C LEU A 302 -27.90 72.26 -32.66
N ALA A 303 -27.01 71.30 -32.91
CA ALA A 303 -26.11 71.33 -34.07
C ALA A 303 -26.88 71.36 -35.38
N LYS A 304 -27.88 70.47 -35.54
CA LYS A 304 -28.74 70.40 -36.73
C LYS A 304 -29.49 71.72 -36.98
N ARG A 305 -30.01 72.34 -35.92
CA ARG A 305 -30.70 73.64 -36.00
C ARG A 305 -29.76 74.78 -36.38
N HIS A 306 -28.51 74.76 -35.92
CA HIS A 306 -27.51 75.78 -36.21
C HIS A 306 -26.85 75.62 -37.59
N LEU A 307 -26.74 74.41 -38.11
CA LEU A 307 -26.31 74.14 -39.50
C LEU A 307 -27.27 74.77 -40.53
N HIS A 308 -28.58 74.78 -40.28
CA HIS A 308 -29.56 75.42 -41.17
C HIS A 308 -29.60 76.94 -41.06
N THR A 309 -29.03 77.53 -40.01
CA THR A 309 -29.07 78.99 -39.76
C THR A 309 -27.73 79.68 -39.93
N GLY A 310 -26.66 78.95 -40.27
CA GLY A 310 -25.32 79.49 -40.56
C GLY A 310 -24.57 80.03 -39.33
N LYS A 311 -24.98 79.67 -38.11
CA LYS A 311 -24.36 80.15 -36.87
C LYS A 311 -23.10 79.33 -36.53
N PRO A 312 -22.00 79.95 -36.05
CA PRO A 312 -20.72 79.29 -35.79
C PRO A 312 -20.76 78.26 -34.63
N ASP A 313 -21.84 78.19 -33.86
CA ASP A 313 -21.94 77.33 -32.67
C ASP A 313 -22.28 75.86 -32.98
N ALA A 314 -22.58 75.50 -34.23
CA ALA A 314 -22.90 74.12 -34.60
C ALA A 314 -21.77 73.14 -34.24
N HIS A 315 -20.51 73.54 -34.42
CA HIS A 315 -19.34 72.71 -34.14
C HIS A 315 -19.24 72.36 -32.65
N LYS A 316 -19.43 73.34 -31.77
CA LYS A 316 -19.43 73.17 -30.31
C LYS A 316 -20.52 72.19 -29.85
N HIS A 317 -21.70 72.21 -30.48
CA HIS A 317 -22.78 71.29 -30.14
C HIS A 317 -22.50 69.85 -30.61
N ILE A 318 -21.79 69.68 -31.73
CA ILE A 318 -21.30 68.37 -32.19
C ILE A 318 -20.24 67.84 -31.22
N GLU A 319 -19.29 68.66 -30.78
CA GLU A 319 -18.28 68.28 -29.78
C GLU A 319 -18.92 67.80 -28.47
N ASN A 320 -19.90 68.55 -27.94
CA ASN A 320 -20.63 68.13 -26.74
C ASN A 320 -21.38 66.81 -26.93
N ALA A 321 -21.94 66.58 -28.12
CA ALA A 321 -22.61 65.32 -28.41
C ALA A 321 -21.63 64.15 -28.49
N MET A 322 -20.47 64.37 -29.12
CA MET A 322 -19.39 63.38 -29.17
C MET A 322 -18.85 63.04 -27.78
N GLU A 323 -18.70 64.04 -26.90
CA GLU A 323 -18.31 63.81 -25.51
C GLU A 323 -19.35 62.96 -24.77
N GLY A 324 -20.64 63.26 -24.94
CA GLY A 324 -21.75 62.45 -24.43
C GLY A 324 -21.67 60.98 -24.88
N ALA A 325 -21.49 60.75 -26.18
CA ALA A 325 -21.39 59.42 -26.77
C ALA A 325 -20.16 58.64 -26.29
N ASN A 326 -18.99 59.29 -26.23
CA ASN A 326 -17.74 58.68 -25.75
C ASN A 326 -17.84 58.25 -24.27
N ARG A 327 -18.49 59.05 -23.43
CA ARG A 327 -18.71 58.68 -22.03
C ARG A 327 -19.67 57.49 -21.90
N ALA A 328 -20.72 57.42 -22.74
CA ALA A 328 -21.64 56.28 -22.77
C ALA A 328 -20.93 54.99 -23.21
N ALA A 329 -20.03 55.08 -24.19
CA ALA A 329 -19.17 53.98 -24.61
C ALA A 329 -18.21 53.50 -23.50
N ALA A 330 -17.65 54.43 -22.72
CA ALA A 330 -16.79 54.08 -21.59
C ALA A 330 -17.57 53.38 -20.45
N LEU A 331 -18.81 53.81 -20.18
CA LEU A 331 -19.68 53.20 -19.17
C LEU A 331 -20.08 51.76 -19.55
N THR A 332 -20.49 51.55 -20.79
CA THR A 332 -20.84 50.22 -21.33
C THR A 332 -19.65 49.26 -21.32
N ARG A 333 -18.46 49.75 -21.67
CA ARG A 333 -17.23 48.94 -21.60
C ARG A 333 -16.90 48.49 -20.17
N ARG A 334 -17.07 49.36 -19.18
CA ARG A 334 -16.86 49.03 -17.74
C ARG A 334 -17.87 48.00 -17.22
N LEU A 335 -19.13 48.11 -17.65
CA LEU A 335 -20.18 47.13 -17.32
C LEU A 335 -19.88 45.73 -17.86
N LEU A 336 -19.42 45.67 -19.11
CA LEU A 336 -19.08 44.39 -19.76
C LEU A 336 -17.86 43.73 -19.10
N VAL A 337 -16.89 44.52 -18.65
CA VAL A 337 -15.74 44.02 -17.84
C VAL A 337 -16.21 43.48 -16.49
N PHE A 338 -17.14 44.17 -15.81
CA PHE A 338 -17.71 43.71 -14.53
C PHE A 338 -18.56 42.44 -14.66
N SER A 339 -19.20 42.20 -15.81
CA SER A 339 -20.05 41.03 -16.06
C SER A 339 -19.26 39.78 -16.46
N ARG A 340 -17.95 39.87 -16.73
CA ARG A 340 -17.14 38.73 -17.18
C ARG A 340 -16.82 37.78 -16.04
N GLU A 341 -17.15 36.51 -16.25
CA GLU A 341 -16.43 35.38 -15.68
C GLU A 341 -15.38 34.97 -16.73
N GLU A 342 -14.18 35.52 -16.66
CA GLU A 342 -13.06 34.98 -17.44
C GLU A 342 -12.45 33.80 -16.68
N ALA A 343 -12.33 32.67 -17.36
CA ALA A 343 -11.38 31.64 -16.98
C ALA A 343 -9.98 32.25 -17.14
N LEU A 344 -9.22 32.31 -16.04
CA LEU A 344 -7.86 32.81 -16.05
C LEU A 344 -7.01 31.99 -17.02
N LEU A 345 -6.24 32.67 -17.88
CA LEU A 345 -5.23 32.06 -18.75
C LEU A 345 -3.84 32.48 -18.25
N PRO A 346 -3.38 31.95 -17.10
CA PRO A 346 -2.09 32.33 -16.55
C PRO A 346 -0.96 31.86 -17.46
N SER A 347 0.03 32.72 -17.66
CA SER A 347 1.25 32.47 -18.45
C SER A 347 2.47 33.01 -17.70
N ALA A 348 3.67 32.59 -18.13
CA ALA A 348 4.92 33.11 -17.60
C ALA A 348 5.20 34.50 -18.21
N ILE A 349 5.23 35.53 -17.37
CA ILE A 349 5.28 36.94 -17.78
C ILE A 349 6.48 37.63 -17.15
N GLU A 350 7.26 38.33 -17.97
CA GLU A 350 8.27 39.28 -17.50
C GLU A 350 7.63 40.65 -17.24
N ALA A 351 7.66 41.10 -15.98
CA ALA A 351 6.99 42.34 -15.57
C ALA A 351 7.53 43.59 -16.28
N GLY A 352 8.84 43.64 -16.53
CA GLY A 352 9.49 44.74 -17.26
C GLY A 352 8.95 44.90 -18.67
N ALA A 353 8.83 43.79 -19.40
CA ALA A 353 8.29 43.77 -20.76
C ALA A 353 6.83 44.25 -20.82
N VAL A 354 6.00 43.89 -19.84
CA VAL A 354 4.62 44.38 -19.76
C VAL A 354 4.56 45.89 -19.55
N ILE A 355 5.36 46.42 -18.63
CA ILE A 355 5.39 47.87 -18.36
C ILE A 355 5.88 48.65 -19.59
N GLN A 356 6.89 48.13 -20.29
CA GLN A 356 7.41 48.73 -21.51
C GLN A 356 6.37 48.70 -22.65
N GLY A 357 5.64 47.61 -22.81
CA GLY A 357 4.54 47.51 -23.79
C GLY A 357 3.35 48.43 -23.48
N MET A 358 3.25 48.96 -22.27
CA MET A 358 2.17 49.87 -21.84
C MET A 358 2.53 51.36 -21.94
N SER A 359 3.75 51.75 -22.34
CA SER A 359 4.19 53.15 -22.37
C SER A 359 3.23 54.07 -23.14
N ASP A 360 2.81 53.68 -24.35
CA ASP A 360 1.85 54.44 -25.16
C ASP A 360 0.48 54.60 -24.48
N LEU A 361 0.05 53.57 -23.74
CA LEU A 361 -1.21 53.59 -23.01
C LEU A 361 -1.15 54.52 -21.80
N PHE A 362 -0.02 54.53 -21.09
CA PHE A 362 0.23 55.45 -19.98
C PHE A 362 0.27 56.90 -20.45
N ASP A 363 0.98 57.20 -21.53
CA ASP A 363 1.05 58.56 -22.11
C ASP A 363 -0.34 59.10 -22.46
N ARG A 364 -1.19 58.27 -23.08
CA ARG A 364 -2.56 58.64 -23.44
C ARG A 364 -3.49 58.81 -22.24
N THR A 365 -3.29 58.04 -21.18
CA THR A 365 -4.21 57.97 -20.03
C THR A 365 -3.87 58.98 -18.93
N LEU A 366 -2.58 59.24 -18.71
CA LEU A 366 -2.10 60.15 -17.68
C LEU A 366 -2.04 61.60 -18.16
N GLY A 367 -1.86 61.82 -19.47
CA GLY A 367 -1.78 63.13 -20.10
C GLY A 367 -0.41 63.78 -19.91
N GLY A 368 -0.07 64.78 -20.74
CA GLY A 368 1.28 65.36 -20.82
C GLY A 368 1.75 66.21 -19.62
N ALA A 369 1.06 66.14 -18.49
CA ALA A 369 1.38 66.88 -17.27
C ALA A 369 1.92 65.97 -16.15
N ILE A 370 1.95 64.65 -16.37
CA ILE A 370 2.61 63.67 -15.50
C ILE A 370 3.83 63.13 -16.23
N GLU A 371 4.98 63.17 -15.57
CA GLU A 371 6.20 62.53 -16.06
C GLU A 371 6.19 61.05 -15.65
N VAL A 372 6.26 60.15 -16.62
CA VAL A 372 6.31 58.70 -16.39
C VAL A 372 7.76 58.23 -16.48
N ALA A 373 8.27 57.66 -15.39
CA ALA A 373 9.60 57.07 -15.33
C ALA A 373 9.50 55.56 -15.15
N THR A 374 10.32 54.79 -15.87
CA THR A 374 10.40 53.33 -15.74
C THR A 374 11.81 52.95 -15.34
N GLN A 375 11.93 52.11 -14.31
CA GLN A 375 13.18 51.59 -13.79
C GLN A 375 13.10 50.06 -13.77
N ASP A 376 13.91 49.40 -14.58
CA ASP A 376 13.98 47.94 -14.57
C ASP A 376 15.34 47.47 -14.04
N ALA A 377 15.31 46.65 -12.99
CA ALA A 377 16.51 46.02 -12.44
C ALA A 377 17.11 44.93 -13.35
N GLY A 378 16.41 44.53 -14.42
CA GLY A 378 16.95 43.63 -15.45
C GLY A 378 17.24 42.21 -14.92
N LEU A 379 16.43 41.72 -13.98
CA LEU A 379 16.63 40.42 -13.34
C LEU A 379 16.15 39.24 -14.19
N GLY A 380 15.32 39.48 -15.21
CA GLY A 380 14.73 38.43 -16.07
C GLY A 380 13.83 37.44 -15.32
N TRP A 381 13.26 37.84 -14.18
CA TRP A 381 12.38 36.97 -13.40
C TRP A 381 10.95 37.03 -13.93
N ALA A 382 10.39 35.85 -14.23
CA ALA A 382 9.00 35.73 -14.65
C ALA A 382 8.05 35.53 -13.45
N VAL A 383 6.81 35.94 -13.62
CA VAL A 383 5.67 35.62 -12.73
C VAL A 383 4.67 34.76 -13.49
N PHE A 384 3.95 33.87 -12.80
CA PHE A 384 2.89 33.08 -13.42
C PHE A 384 1.54 33.72 -13.12
N ALA A 385 1.03 34.53 -14.04
CA ALA A 385 -0.16 35.34 -13.86
C ALA A 385 -0.90 35.56 -15.19
N ASP A 386 -2.10 36.12 -15.14
CA ASP A 386 -2.82 36.58 -16.32
C ASP A 386 -2.28 37.96 -16.76
N LYS A 387 -1.86 38.08 -18.01
CA LYS A 387 -1.24 39.31 -18.55
C LYS A 387 -2.22 40.49 -18.54
N HIS A 388 -3.48 40.26 -18.94
CA HIS A 388 -4.48 41.33 -18.96
C HIS A 388 -4.82 41.80 -17.54
N GLN A 389 -4.87 40.91 -16.56
CA GLN A 389 -5.07 41.32 -15.17
C GLN A 389 -3.91 42.14 -14.63
N LEU A 390 -2.67 41.79 -14.98
CA LEU A 390 -1.49 42.57 -14.61
C LEU A 390 -1.52 43.97 -15.25
N GLU A 391 -1.80 44.06 -16.55
CA GLU A 391 -1.94 45.34 -17.26
C GLU A 391 -3.04 46.22 -16.65
N ASN A 392 -4.21 45.64 -16.36
CA ASN A 392 -5.31 46.35 -15.72
C ASN A 392 -4.94 46.82 -14.30
N ALA A 393 -4.20 46.02 -13.54
CA ALA A 393 -3.73 46.40 -12.22
C ALA A 393 -2.78 47.62 -12.29
N LEU A 394 -1.81 47.59 -13.21
CA LEU A 394 -0.87 48.70 -13.43
C LEU A 394 -1.58 49.97 -13.88
N LEU A 395 -2.54 49.87 -14.80
CA LEU A 395 -3.33 51.00 -15.25
C LEU A 395 -4.18 51.61 -14.12
N ASN A 396 -4.80 50.78 -13.29
CA ASN A 396 -5.57 51.24 -12.13
C ASN A 396 -4.69 51.96 -11.10
N LEU A 397 -3.47 51.47 -10.84
CA LEU A 397 -2.51 52.16 -9.98
C LEU A 397 -2.08 53.50 -10.59
N ALA A 398 -1.81 53.54 -11.90
CA ALA A 398 -1.42 54.75 -12.61
C ALA A 398 -2.52 55.83 -12.57
N VAL A 399 -3.78 55.46 -12.77
CA VAL A 399 -4.93 56.37 -12.67
C VAL A 399 -5.11 56.86 -11.24
N ASN A 400 -4.95 55.99 -10.24
CA ASN A 400 -5.02 56.38 -8.84
C ASN A 400 -3.91 57.37 -8.47
N ALA A 401 -2.69 57.13 -8.93
CA ALA A 401 -1.54 58.01 -8.77
C ALA A 401 -1.77 59.39 -9.42
N ARG A 402 -2.25 59.44 -10.67
CA ARG A 402 -2.60 60.71 -11.34
C ARG A 402 -3.59 61.54 -10.54
N ASP A 403 -4.64 60.88 -10.07
CA ASP A 403 -5.70 61.56 -9.33
C ASP A 403 -5.17 62.07 -7.96
N ALA A 404 -4.28 61.32 -7.29
CA ALA A 404 -3.61 61.74 -6.07
C ALA A 404 -2.65 62.94 -6.29
N MET A 405 -2.09 63.05 -7.49
CA MET A 405 -1.24 64.16 -7.94
C MET A 405 -2.02 65.36 -8.50
N ASN A 406 -3.36 65.33 -8.52
CA ASN A 406 -4.19 66.32 -9.21
C ASN A 406 -3.78 66.57 -10.67
N GLY A 407 -3.29 65.53 -11.35
CA GLY A 407 -2.85 65.58 -12.75
C GLY A 407 -1.48 66.19 -13.01
N ARG A 408 -0.66 66.48 -11.99
CA ARG A 408 0.73 66.97 -12.15
C ARG A 408 1.70 66.33 -11.15
N GLY A 409 2.78 65.74 -11.64
CA GLY A 409 3.83 65.14 -10.82
C GLY A 409 4.60 64.06 -11.56
N THR A 410 5.30 63.21 -10.82
CA THR A 410 6.08 62.10 -11.39
C THR A 410 5.51 60.76 -10.94
N LEU A 411 5.25 59.87 -11.90
CA LEU A 411 4.86 58.48 -11.66
C LEU A 411 6.03 57.58 -12.04
N THR A 412 6.52 56.80 -11.09
CA THR A 412 7.64 55.86 -11.32
C THR A 412 7.16 54.42 -11.23
N PHE A 413 7.43 53.64 -12.27
CA PHE A 413 7.31 52.19 -12.28
C PHE A 413 8.68 51.57 -12.04
N ALA A 414 8.83 50.72 -11.04
CA ALA A 414 10.08 50.02 -10.75
C ALA A 414 9.87 48.50 -10.67
N THR A 415 10.62 47.74 -11.46
CA THR A 415 10.66 46.27 -11.40
C THR A 415 11.94 45.77 -10.76
N GLY A 416 11.82 44.74 -9.94
CA GLY A 416 12.92 44.19 -9.19
C GLY A 416 12.63 42.80 -8.63
N GLY A 417 13.49 42.36 -7.73
CA GLY A 417 13.40 41.05 -7.09
C GLY A 417 13.80 41.17 -5.64
N ARG A 418 13.02 40.55 -4.76
CA ARG A 418 13.27 40.55 -3.32
C ARG A 418 13.00 39.17 -2.74
N THR A 419 13.96 38.66 -1.97
CA THR A 419 13.75 37.47 -1.15
C THR A 419 13.12 37.90 0.17
N LEU A 420 11.91 37.42 0.44
CA LEU A 420 11.16 37.72 1.67
C LEU A 420 11.30 36.59 2.68
N LYS A 421 11.40 36.95 3.97
CA LYS A 421 11.14 36.00 5.07
C LYS A 421 9.63 35.81 5.21
N ARG A 422 9.24 34.66 5.80
CA ARG A 422 7.82 34.37 6.07
C ARG A 422 7.20 35.48 6.94
N ASN A 423 6.06 35.99 6.51
CA ASN A 423 5.30 37.08 7.15
C ASN A 423 6.10 38.39 7.30
N GLU A 424 7.09 38.65 6.43
CA GLU A 424 7.80 39.94 6.42
C GLU A 424 6.91 41.05 5.86
N ILE A 425 6.11 40.75 4.84
CA ILE A 425 5.07 41.62 4.28
C ILE A 425 3.76 40.86 4.39
N GLY A 426 2.81 41.38 5.18
CA GLY A 426 1.50 40.76 5.38
C GLY A 426 1.57 39.27 5.73
N GLU A 427 0.89 38.45 4.92
CA GLU A 427 0.86 36.99 5.06
C GLU A 427 1.71 36.27 4.01
N ALA A 428 2.64 36.99 3.36
CA ALA A 428 3.50 36.42 2.33
C ALA A 428 4.34 35.23 2.86
N ALA A 429 4.41 34.17 2.06
CA ALA A 429 5.29 33.04 2.34
C ALA A 429 6.77 33.46 2.21
N GLY A 430 7.68 32.67 2.80
CA GLY A 430 9.11 32.89 2.58
C GLY A 430 9.53 32.42 1.18
N GLY A 431 10.27 33.24 0.43
CA GLY A 431 10.69 32.89 -0.93
C GLY A 431 11.19 34.08 -1.76
N ASP A 432 11.49 33.81 -3.03
CA ASP A 432 11.87 34.83 -4.02
C ASP A 432 10.62 35.42 -4.67
N TYR A 433 10.51 36.75 -4.65
CA TYR A 433 9.40 37.49 -5.22
C TYR A 433 9.88 38.47 -6.28
N VAL A 434 9.16 38.56 -7.39
CA VAL A 434 9.22 39.68 -8.33
C VAL A 434 8.47 40.85 -7.71
N THR A 435 9.11 42.01 -7.68
CA THR A 435 8.53 43.23 -7.12
C THR A 435 8.18 44.20 -8.23
N ILE A 436 6.94 44.70 -8.24
CA ILE A 436 6.50 45.77 -9.15
C ILE A 436 6.01 46.93 -8.28
N ALA A 437 6.81 47.99 -8.20
CA ALA A 437 6.51 49.18 -7.41
C ALA A 437 5.97 50.30 -8.32
N VAL A 438 4.87 50.92 -7.91
CA VAL A 438 4.28 52.09 -8.54
C VAL A 438 4.30 53.23 -7.54
N SER A 439 5.14 54.23 -7.79
CA SER A 439 5.39 55.36 -6.89
C SER A 439 4.89 56.68 -7.48
N ASP A 440 4.08 57.42 -6.73
CA ASP A 440 3.61 58.75 -7.09
C ASP A 440 4.10 59.81 -6.09
N THR A 441 4.21 61.06 -6.56
CA THR A 441 4.55 62.23 -5.74
C THR A 441 3.30 63.02 -5.31
N GLY A 442 2.19 62.32 -5.10
CA GLY A 442 0.87 62.90 -4.81
C GLY A 442 0.67 63.24 -3.34
N SER A 443 -0.60 63.36 -2.93
CA SER A 443 -0.96 63.79 -1.57
C SER A 443 -0.65 62.78 -0.47
N GLY A 444 -0.30 61.53 -0.80
CA GLY A 444 -0.22 60.42 0.17
C GLY A 444 -1.57 60.09 0.82
N MET A 445 -1.54 59.18 1.79
CA MET A 445 -2.70 58.73 2.56
C MET A 445 -2.51 58.92 4.06
N THR A 446 -3.60 59.14 4.80
CA THR A 446 -3.58 59.07 6.27
C THR A 446 -3.61 57.62 6.75
N PRO A 447 -3.19 57.32 7.99
CA PRO A 447 -3.27 55.95 8.54
C PRO A 447 -4.68 55.35 8.47
N GLU A 448 -5.71 56.16 8.73
CA GLU A 448 -7.12 55.75 8.68
C GLU A 448 -7.58 55.34 7.27
N VAL A 449 -7.04 56.00 6.24
CA VAL A 449 -7.30 55.67 4.84
C VAL A 449 -6.55 54.40 4.45
N LEU A 450 -5.30 54.26 4.88
CA LEU A 450 -4.46 53.11 4.59
C LEU A 450 -5.07 51.79 5.12
N GLU A 451 -5.61 51.79 6.34
CA GLU A 451 -6.28 50.62 6.93
C GLU A 451 -7.49 50.13 6.12
N ARG A 452 -8.15 51.05 5.41
CA ARG A 452 -9.42 50.81 4.72
C ARG A 452 -9.29 50.78 3.20
N VAL A 453 -8.09 51.02 2.67
CA VAL A 453 -7.86 51.24 1.23
C VAL A 453 -8.20 50.02 0.36
N PHE A 454 -8.18 48.83 0.96
CA PHE A 454 -8.56 47.58 0.31
C PHE A 454 -10.03 47.19 0.51
N GLU A 455 -10.80 47.94 1.32
CA GLU A 455 -12.25 47.70 1.47
C GLU A 455 -12.96 47.96 0.12
N PRO A 456 -13.80 47.03 -0.37
CA PRO A 456 -14.59 47.26 -1.57
C PRO A 456 -15.47 48.52 -1.43
N PHE A 457 -15.50 49.33 -2.50
CA PHE A 457 -16.26 50.60 -2.58
C PHE A 457 -15.75 51.74 -1.70
N PHE A 458 -14.68 51.55 -0.93
CA PHE A 458 -14.07 52.63 -0.17
C PHE A 458 -13.35 53.62 -1.09
N THR A 459 -13.70 54.90 -1.00
CA THR A 459 -13.02 55.96 -1.75
C THR A 459 -13.04 57.29 -0.97
N THR A 460 -11.94 58.03 -1.03
CA THR A 460 -11.84 59.40 -0.51
C THR A 460 -12.26 60.45 -1.54
N LYS A 461 -12.58 60.04 -2.77
CA LYS A 461 -12.97 60.91 -3.88
C LYS A 461 -14.46 61.29 -3.80
N PRO A 462 -14.87 62.47 -4.33
CA PRO A 462 -16.28 62.86 -4.39
C PRO A 462 -17.12 61.85 -5.19
N VAL A 463 -18.41 61.77 -4.84
CA VAL A 463 -19.40 60.89 -5.51
C VAL A 463 -19.34 61.09 -7.03
N GLY A 464 -19.17 59.98 -7.77
CA GLY A 464 -19.08 59.96 -9.24
C GLY A 464 -17.67 60.07 -9.84
N LYS A 465 -16.63 60.35 -9.03
CA LYS A 465 -15.22 60.39 -9.49
C LYS A 465 -14.38 59.18 -9.07
N GLY A 466 -14.81 58.42 -8.06
CA GLY A 466 -14.13 57.20 -7.60
C GLY A 466 -15.12 56.07 -7.37
N THR A 467 -14.83 54.89 -7.90
CA THR A 467 -15.66 53.69 -7.69
C THR A 467 -15.30 52.92 -6.42
N GLY A 468 -14.11 53.17 -5.85
CA GLY A 468 -13.58 52.43 -4.71
C GLY A 468 -13.29 50.95 -4.99
N LEU A 469 -13.26 50.55 -6.27
CA LEU A 469 -13.03 49.16 -6.69
C LEU A 469 -11.61 48.88 -7.18
N GLY A 470 -10.83 49.91 -7.54
CA GLY A 470 -9.52 49.71 -8.17
C GLY A 470 -8.54 48.94 -7.29
N LEU A 471 -8.30 49.41 -6.05
CA LEU A 471 -7.33 48.79 -5.15
C LEU A 471 -7.79 47.44 -4.57
N SER A 472 -9.10 47.25 -4.36
CA SER A 472 -9.66 45.96 -3.92
C SER A 472 -9.58 44.89 -5.02
N GLN A 473 -9.75 45.26 -6.29
CA GLN A 473 -9.52 44.36 -7.43
C GLN A 473 -8.06 43.97 -7.59
N ILE A 474 -7.14 44.94 -7.46
CA ILE A 474 -5.69 44.65 -7.51
C ILE A 474 -5.29 43.70 -6.37
N PHE A 475 -5.80 43.93 -5.16
CA PHE A 475 -5.58 43.04 -4.01
C PHE A 475 -6.07 41.62 -4.28
N GLY A 476 -7.27 41.47 -4.85
CA GLY A 476 -7.81 40.16 -5.25
C GLY A 476 -6.92 39.44 -6.26
N PHE A 477 -6.49 40.13 -7.33
CA PHE A 477 -5.60 39.59 -8.36
C PHE A 477 -4.26 39.12 -7.77
N VAL A 478 -3.62 39.96 -6.94
CA VAL A 478 -2.31 39.63 -6.35
C VAL A 478 -2.41 38.43 -5.42
N ARG A 479 -3.44 38.37 -4.58
CA ARG A 479 -3.68 37.22 -3.70
C ARG A 479 -3.98 35.94 -4.48
N GLN A 480 -4.77 36.03 -5.55
CA GLN A 480 -5.07 34.90 -6.42
C GLN A 480 -3.82 34.37 -7.13
N SER A 481 -2.86 35.25 -7.41
CA SER A 481 -1.54 34.91 -7.97
C SER A 481 -0.54 34.44 -6.91
N GLY A 482 -0.98 34.21 -5.66
CA GLY A 482 -0.12 33.77 -4.54
C GLY A 482 0.82 34.85 -4.00
N GLY A 483 0.58 36.11 -4.36
CA GLY A 483 1.37 37.27 -3.98
C GLY A 483 0.80 38.08 -2.81
N GLU A 484 1.45 39.21 -2.53
CA GLU A 484 1.06 40.16 -1.49
C GLU A 484 1.24 41.61 -1.97
N ILE A 485 0.52 42.56 -1.38
CA ILE A 485 0.68 44.00 -1.66
C ILE A 485 1.25 44.72 -0.45
N GLY A 486 2.30 45.51 -0.65
CA GLY A 486 2.78 46.50 0.31
C GLY A 486 2.41 47.90 -0.13
N ILE A 487 2.10 48.78 0.83
CA ILE A 487 1.89 50.21 0.58
C ILE A 487 2.75 51.01 1.55
N ASP A 488 3.62 51.84 1.01
CA ASP A 488 4.42 52.81 1.74
C ASP A 488 3.91 54.21 1.36
N THR A 489 3.36 54.95 2.32
CA THR A 489 2.75 56.26 2.05
C THR A 489 3.05 57.24 3.15
N VAL A 490 3.33 58.49 2.77
CA VAL A 490 3.57 59.59 3.69
C VAL A 490 2.71 60.77 3.25
N LEU A 491 1.93 61.30 4.18
CA LEU A 491 1.01 62.41 3.89
C LEU A 491 1.78 63.62 3.37
N GLY A 492 1.46 64.04 2.14
CA GLY A 492 2.08 65.17 1.45
C GLY A 492 3.35 64.84 0.65
N GLU A 493 3.89 63.62 0.74
CA GLU A 493 5.09 63.21 0.00
C GLU A 493 4.82 62.17 -1.09
N GLY A 494 3.69 61.45 -1.01
CA GLY A 494 3.24 60.51 -2.04
C GLY A 494 2.96 59.10 -1.53
N THR A 495 2.80 58.18 -2.47
CA THR A 495 2.50 56.77 -2.19
C THR A 495 3.33 55.86 -3.09
N THR A 496 3.85 54.78 -2.54
CA THR A 496 4.40 53.65 -3.29
C THR A 496 3.58 52.40 -3.00
N VAL A 497 3.02 51.81 -4.05
CA VAL A 497 2.34 50.51 -3.98
C VAL A 497 3.25 49.46 -4.61
N THR A 498 3.65 48.46 -3.83
CA THR A 498 4.52 47.37 -4.28
C THR A 498 3.75 46.06 -4.36
N LEU A 499 3.67 45.48 -5.54
CA LEU A 499 3.13 44.15 -5.77
C LEU A 499 4.27 43.13 -5.63
N TYR A 500 4.12 42.17 -4.72
CA TYR A 500 5.04 41.06 -4.49
C TYR A 500 4.44 39.79 -5.10
N LEU A 501 4.94 39.36 -6.25
CA LEU A 501 4.47 38.17 -6.96
C LEU A 501 5.52 37.04 -6.86
N PRO A 502 5.14 35.79 -6.54
CA PRO A 502 6.10 34.69 -6.44
C PRO A 502 6.86 34.50 -7.76
N ARG A 503 8.18 34.35 -7.67
CA ARG A 503 9.02 34.07 -8.85
C ARG A 503 8.62 32.72 -9.46
N HIS A 504 8.34 32.73 -10.76
CA HIS A 504 8.18 31.53 -11.56
C HIS A 504 9.55 31.01 -12.02
N MET A 505 9.77 29.70 -11.91
CA MET A 505 11.04 29.03 -12.25
C MET A 505 10.98 28.25 -13.58
N GLY A 506 9.86 28.32 -14.32
CA GLY A 506 9.73 27.78 -15.68
C GLY A 506 10.22 28.74 -16.75
N GLU A 507 10.55 28.23 -17.94
CA GLU A 507 10.93 29.06 -19.10
C GLU A 507 9.78 30.02 -19.43
N ALA A 508 10.10 31.31 -19.52
CA ALA A 508 9.17 32.30 -20.04
C ALA A 508 8.92 31.99 -21.52
N ASP A 509 7.65 31.91 -21.92
CA ASP A 509 7.32 31.93 -23.34
C ASP A 509 7.86 33.26 -23.89
N ALA A 510 8.87 33.17 -24.73
CA ALA A 510 9.49 34.33 -25.35
C ALA A 510 8.39 35.15 -26.05
N PRO A 511 8.31 36.46 -25.82
CA PRO A 511 7.42 37.30 -26.61
C PRO A 511 7.87 37.18 -28.06
N THR A 512 6.96 36.77 -28.95
CA THR A 512 7.18 36.97 -30.39
C THR A 512 6.97 38.45 -30.65
N GLU A 513 8.00 39.25 -30.35
CA GLU A 513 8.10 40.63 -30.81
C GLU A 513 8.42 40.59 -32.31
N SER A 514 7.40 40.87 -33.10
CA SER A 514 7.58 41.51 -34.40
C SER A 514 6.60 42.67 -34.48
N ASP A 515 6.88 43.71 -33.70
CA ASP A 515 6.36 45.04 -33.99
C ASP A 515 7.58 45.90 -34.39
N ALA A 516 7.95 45.77 -35.66
CA ALA A 516 8.91 46.65 -36.27
C ALA A 516 8.22 47.99 -36.52
N ALA A 517 8.66 49.02 -35.79
CA ALA A 517 8.36 50.40 -36.12
C ALA A 517 8.76 50.69 -37.58
N ILE A 518 7.77 51.07 -38.40
CA ILE A 518 7.99 51.59 -39.75
C ILE A 518 7.21 52.91 -39.87
N ASP A 519 7.95 53.94 -40.28
CA ASP A 519 7.49 55.31 -40.55
C ASP A 519 6.26 55.37 -41.49
N PRO A 520 5.44 56.43 -41.41
CA PRO A 520 4.16 56.50 -42.11
C PRO A 520 4.36 56.82 -43.59
N GLU A 521 4.20 55.82 -44.46
CA GLU A 521 3.94 56.05 -45.88
C GLU A 521 2.45 55.80 -46.15
N ALA A 522 1.72 56.88 -46.41
CA ALA A 522 0.28 56.88 -46.67
C ALA A 522 -0.07 56.02 -47.91
N PRO A 523 -1.10 55.16 -47.87
CA PRO A 523 -1.63 54.55 -49.09
C PRO A 523 -2.35 55.62 -49.91
N ALA A 524 -1.85 55.88 -51.12
CA ALA A 524 -2.35 56.88 -52.06
C ALA A 524 -3.41 56.32 -53.05
N SER A 525 -4.24 55.35 -52.67
CA SER A 525 -5.30 54.82 -53.54
C SER A 525 -6.57 54.44 -52.78
N ALA A 526 -7.73 54.75 -53.38
CA ALA A 526 -9.03 54.29 -52.91
C ALA A 526 -9.10 52.76 -52.94
N LEU A 527 -9.57 52.14 -51.86
CA LEU A 527 -9.76 50.69 -51.74
C LEU A 527 -11.21 50.33 -52.09
N GLU A 528 -11.42 49.21 -52.78
CA GLU A 528 -12.73 48.60 -53.00
C GLU A 528 -13.06 47.70 -51.80
N ILE A 529 -14.01 48.10 -50.95
CA ILE A 529 -14.27 47.44 -49.65
C ILE A 529 -15.68 46.83 -49.64
N LEU A 530 -15.80 45.53 -49.43
CA LEU A 530 -17.10 44.92 -49.17
C LEU A 530 -17.46 45.12 -47.69
N VAL A 531 -18.60 45.75 -47.41
CA VAL A 531 -19.11 45.98 -46.05
C VAL A 531 -20.32 45.09 -45.81
N VAL A 532 -20.21 44.13 -44.89
CA VAL A 532 -21.29 43.22 -44.49
C VAL A 532 -21.78 43.58 -43.08
N GLU A 533 -23.00 44.07 -42.98
CA GLU A 533 -23.62 44.53 -41.73
C GLU A 533 -25.14 44.45 -41.84
N ASP A 534 -25.81 43.84 -40.86
CA ASP A 534 -27.26 43.64 -40.86
C ASP A 534 -28.06 44.85 -40.35
N ASP A 535 -27.50 45.69 -39.46
CA ASP A 535 -28.18 46.92 -39.04
C ASP A 535 -28.04 48.01 -40.13
N PRO A 536 -29.14 48.41 -40.80
CA PRO A 536 -29.08 49.38 -41.90
C PRO A 536 -28.54 50.75 -41.48
N ARG A 537 -28.62 51.11 -40.20
CA ARG A 537 -28.09 52.37 -39.68
C ARG A 537 -26.58 52.30 -39.51
N VAL A 538 -26.07 51.18 -39.01
CA VAL A 538 -24.63 50.95 -38.84
C VAL A 538 -23.96 50.79 -40.20
N LEU A 539 -24.61 50.06 -41.12
CA LEU A 539 -24.17 49.90 -42.50
C LEU A 539 -24.06 51.28 -43.18
N SER A 540 -25.13 52.09 -43.13
CA SER A 540 -25.13 53.44 -43.71
C SER A 540 -24.06 54.37 -43.11
N ALA A 541 -23.85 54.32 -41.79
CA ALA A 541 -22.82 55.10 -41.11
C ALA A 541 -21.40 54.66 -41.52
N THR A 542 -21.16 53.35 -41.59
CA THR A 542 -19.86 52.77 -41.98
C THR A 542 -19.53 53.07 -43.44
N MET A 543 -20.52 52.92 -44.34
CA MET A 543 -20.42 53.29 -45.75
C MET A 543 -20.05 54.76 -45.92
N SER A 544 -20.72 55.65 -45.17
CA SER A 544 -20.45 57.09 -45.20
C SER A 544 -19.03 57.42 -44.70
N ALA A 545 -18.60 56.77 -43.61
CA ALA A 545 -17.25 56.96 -43.05
C ALA A 545 -16.16 56.48 -44.00
N LEU A 546 -16.31 55.32 -44.63
CA LEU A 546 -15.34 54.79 -45.61
C LEU A 546 -15.28 55.66 -46.88
N THR A 547 -16.41 56.20 -47.33
CA THR A 547 -16.46 57.13 -48.46
C THR A 547 -15.74 58.45 -48.15
N GLU A 548 -15.95 59.00 -46.94
CA GLU A 548 -15.27 60.22 -46.48
C GLU A 548 -13.74 60.02 -46.33
N LEU A 549 -13.33 58.80 -45.95
CA LEU A 549 -11.92 58.39 -45.92
C LEU A 549 -11.31 58.15 -47.31
N GLY A 550 -12.10 58.26 -48.39
CA GLY A 550 -11.64 58.15 -49.76
C GLY A 550 -11.67 56.74 -50.35
N HIS A 551 -12.30 55.78 -49.68
CA HIS A 551 -12.48 54.41 -50.18
C HIS A 551 -13.80 54.26 -50.96
N ARG A 552 -13.97 53.11 -51.63
CA ARG A 552 -15.15 52.74 -52.41
C ARG A 552 -15.84 51.53 -51.77
N PRO A 553 -16.73 51.76 -50.80
CA PRO A 553 -17.39 50.65 -50.13
C PRO A 553 -18.61 50.15 -50.93
N LEU A 554 -18.83 48.83 -50.96
CA LEU A 554 -20.07 48.18 -51.43
C LEU A 554 -20.84 47.62 -50.24
N ALA A 555 -22.13 47.94 -50.17
CA ALA A 555 -23.00 47.52 -49.07
C ALA A 555 -23.57 46.10 -49.28
N CYS A 556 -23.51 45.28 -48.24
CA CYS A 556 -24.17 43.98 -48.13
C CYS A 556 -24.94 43.91 -46.81
N ASP A 557 -26.26 43.79 -46.90
CA ASP A 557 -27.19 43.82 -45.76
C ASP A 557 -27.50 42.44 -45.16
N ASP A 558 -27.02 41.37 -45.78
CA ASP A 558 -27.27 39.99 -45.37
C ASP A 558 -26.00 39.15 -45.58
N PRO A 559 -25.48 38.45 -44.56
CA PRO A 559 -24.31 37.59 -44.71
C PRO A 559 -24.49 36.46 -45.73
N LEU A 560 -25.72 36.02 -46.00
CA LEU A 560 -25.99 35.00 -47.01
C LEU A 560 -25.86 35.54 -48.45
N ARG A 561 -25.87 36.87 -48.62
CA ARG A 561 -25.74 37.53 -49.93
C ARG A 561 -24.31 37.98 -50.23
N ALA A 562 -23.37 37.80 -49.30
CA ALA A 562 -21.98 38.21 -49.46
C ALA A 562 -21.35 37.68 -50.75
N GLU A 563 -21.63 36.42 -51.11
CA GLU A 563 -21.14 35.82 -52.36
C GLU A 563 -21.65 36.56 -53.60
N SER A 564 -22.95 36.86 -53.65
CA SER A 564 -23.54 37.61 -54.76
C SER A 564 -23.09 39.07 -54.80
N CYS A 565 -22.74 39.66 -53.65
CA CYS A 565 -22.18 41.01 -53.59
C CYS A 565 -20.74 41.05 -54.10
N LEU A 566 -19.94 40.02 -53.82
CA LEU A 566 -18.59 39.87 -54.40
C LEU A 566 -18.65 39.75 -55.93
N ASP A 567 -19.65 39.07 -56.49
CA ASP A 567 -19.84 38.95 -57.94
C ASP A 567 -20.11 40.30 -58.64
N LEU A 568 -20.56 41.32 -57.90
CA LEU A 568 -20.84 42.65 -58.41
C LEU A 568 -19.62 43.57 -58.40
N MET A 569 -18.50 43.14 -57.81
CA MET A 569 -17.27 43.91 -57.70
C MET A 569 -16.23 43.39 -58.69
N ASP A 570 -15.60 44.30 -59.44
CA ASP A 570 -14.51 43.94 -60.37
C ASP A 570 -13.23 43.52 -59.60
N SER A 571 -13.01 44.10 -58.43
CA SER A 571 -11.93 43.79 -57.48
C SER A 571 -12.36 44.12 -56.06
N VAL A 572 -11.83 43.39 -55.07
CA VAL A 572 -12.10 43.61 -53.63
C VAL A 572 -10.76 43.60 -52.91
N ASP A 573 -10.47 44.70 -52.22
CA ASP A 573 -9.22 44.90 -51.49
C ASP A 573 -9.34 44.59 -49.99
N LEU A 574 -10.56 44.65 -49.43
CA LEU A 574 -10.82 44.38 -48.01
C LEU A 574 -12.28 43.94 -47.82
N ILE A 575 -12.52 42.97 -46.93
CA ILE A 575 -13.86 42.63 -46.46
C ILE A 575 -14.01 43.11 -45.02
N LEU A 576 -14.93 44.03 -44.77
CA LEU A 576 -15.32 44.47 -43.44
C LEU A 576 -16.65 43.80 -43.06
N THR A 577 -16.68 43.00 -42.01
CA THR A 577 -17.88 42.23 -41.62
C THR A 577 -18.18 42.35 -40.13
N ASP A 578 -19.46 42.48 -39.76
CA ASP A 578 -19.87 42.24 -38.37
C ASP A 578 -19.61 40.77 -38.00
N VAL A 579 -19.34 40.50 -36.73
CA VAL A 579 -19.15 39.15 -36.20
C VAL A 579 -20.48 38.47 -35.96
N LEU A 580 -21.45 39.21 -35.41
CA LEU A 580 -22.75 38.68 -35.01
C LEU A 580 -23.83 39.22 -35.93
N MET A 581 -24.25 38.39 -36.89
CA MET A 581 -25.36 38.71 -37.79
C MET A 581 -26.41 37.59 -37.73
N PRO A 582 -27.71 37.92 -37.85
CA PRO A 582 -28.76 36.91 -37.95
C PRO A 582 -28.55 35.95 -39.13
N GLY A 583 -28.81 34.66 -38.90
CA GLY A 583 -28.73 33.62 -39.94
C GLY A 583 -27.35 33.01 -40.13
N ARG A 584 -26.29 33.82 -40.21
CA ARG A 584 -24.89 33.35 -40.33
C ARG A 584 -23.92 34.37 -39.73
N THR A 585 -22.97 33.90 -38.91
CA THR A 585 -21.95 34.77 -38.29
C THR A 585 -20.90 35.23 -39.30
N GLY A 586 -20.20 36.32 -39.01
CA GLY A 586 -19.09 36.82 -39.83
C GLY A 586 -18.02 35.75 -40.12
N PRO A 587 -17.45 35.08 -39.10
CA PRO A 587 -16.48 34.01 -39.32
C PRO A 587 -17.03 32.84 -40.16
N GLU A 588 -18.28 32.41 -39.94
CA GLU A 588 -18.91 31.36 -40.76
C GLU A 588 -19.12 31.79 -42.21
N MET A 589 -19.45 33.06 -42.44
CA MET A 589 -19.56 33.65 -43.78
C MET A 589 -18.21 33.67 -44.48
N ILE A 590 -17.16 34.18 -43.82
CA ILE A 590 -15.80 34.22 -44.37
C ILE A 590 -15.31 32.80 -44.69
N ALA A 591 -15.52 31.83 -43.79
CA ALA A 591 -15.19 30.43 -44.05
C ALA A 591 -15.97 29.84 -45.24
N ALA A 592 -17.24 30.23 -45.44
CA ALA A 592 -18.05 29.77 -46.56
C ALA A 592 -17.65 30.37 -47.91
N LEU A 593 -17.02 31.56 -47.92
CA LEU A 593 -16.47 32.17 -49.15
C LEU A 593 -15.21 31.43 -49.66
N GLY A 594 -14.49 30.75 -48.76
CA GLY A 594 -13.42 29.82 -49.11
C GLY A 594 -12.36 30.43 -50.02
N SER A 595 -11.97 29.72 -51.08
CA SER A 595 -10.89 30.13 -51.98
C SER A 595 -11.19 31.38 -52.81
N ARG A 596 -12.42 31.92 -52.78
CA ARG A 596 -12.80 33.13 -53.52
C ARG A 596 -12.20 34.40 -52.91
N ILE A 597 -11.81 34.34 -51.64
CA ILE A 597 -11.24 35.45 -50.89
C ILE A 597 -9.79 35.16 -50.47
N ASP A 598 -9.13 34.19 -51.11
CA ASP A 598 -7.73 33.86 -50.87
C ASP A 598 -6.86 35.09 -51.12
N GLY A 599 -6.18 35.56 -50.07
CA GLY A 599 -5.32 36.75 -50.12
C GLY A 599 -6.06 38.08 -49.96
N ILE A 600 -7.38 38.08 -49.70
CA ILE A 600 -8.13 39.29 -49.35
C ILE A 600 -8.16 39.44 -47.83
N PRO A 601 -7.70 40.57 -47.28
CA PRO A 601 -7.74 40.80 -45.84
C PRO A 601 -9.18 40.94 -45.34
N VAL A 602 -9.40 40.55 -44.08
CA VAL A 602 -10.71 40.64 -43.42
C VAL A 602 -10.59 41.49 -42.16
N LEU A 603 -11.45 42.51 -42.05
CA LEU A 603 -11.61 43.31 -40.84
C LEU A 603 -12.92 42.92 -40.15
N TYR A 604 -12.81 42.27 -39.00
CA TYR A 604 -13.98 41.93 -38.19
C TYR A 604 -14.40 43.12 -37.35
N VAL A 605 -15.69 43.43 -37.35
CA VAL A 605 -16.29 44.43 -36.48
C VAL A 605 -17.16 43.72 -35.46
N THR A 606 -17.02 44.04 -34.17
CA THR A 606 -17.83 43.38 -33.13
C THR A 606 -18.43 44.36 -32.12
N GLY A 607 -19.71 44.18 -31.80
CA GLY A 607 -20.38 44.82 -30.66
C GLY A 607 -20.31 44.04 -29.35
N TYR A 608 -19.82 42.79 -29.39
CA TYR A 608 -19.88 41.86 -28.27
C TYR A 608 -18.64 40.95 -28.24
N ALA A 609 -17.89 41.00 -27.15
CA ALA A 609 -16.61 40.30 -27.02
C ALA A 609 -16.74 38.88 -26.44
N GLY A 610 -17.88 38.21 -26.62
CA GLY A 610 -18.25 37.03 -25.81
C GLY A 610 -18.33 35.67 -26.51
N GLU A 611 -18.42 35.59 -27.84
CA GLU A 611 -18.87 34.32 -28.49
C GLU A 611 -18.00 33.82 -29.64
N ALA A 612 -16.95 34.55 -30.03
CA ALA A 612 -15.98 34.07 -31.00
C ALA A 612 -14.63 33.88 -30.29
N ASP A 613 -14.24 32.62 -30.19
CA ASP A 613 -12.94 32.17 -29.71
C ASP A 613 -11.85 32.89 -30.52
N ALA A 614 -10.74 33.32 -29.92
CA ALA A 614 -9.71 34.08 -30.65
C ALA A 614 -9.16 33.30 -31.87
N SER A 615 -9.28 31.97 -31.83
CA SER A 615 -9.02 31.03 -32.93
C SER A 615 -9.95 31.21 -34.13
N ALA A 616 -11.18 31.68 -33.95
CA ALA A 616 -12.19 31.84 -35.00
C ALA A 616 -11.91 33.01 -35.95
N PHE A 617 -11.06 33.97 -35.55
CA PHE A 617 -10.69 35.12 -36.37
C PHE A 617 -9.44 34.88 -37.23
N GLY A 618 -8.73 33.76 -37.06
CA GLY A 618 -7.62 33.37 -37.92
C GLY A 618 -6.46 34.39 -38.00
N GLY A 619 -6.26 35.21 -36.95
CA GLY A 619 -5.23 36.26 -36.92
C GLY A 619 -5.65 37.61 -37.52
N ASN A 620 -6.87 37.74 -38.04
CA ASN A 620 -7.38 38.98 -38.63
C ASN A 620 -7.65 40.08 -37.58
N ILE A 621 -7.59 41.33 -38.02
CA ILE A 621 -7.82 42.52 -37.16
C ILE A 621 -9.29 42.59 -36.74
N VAL A 622 -9.51 43.00 -35.48
CA VAL A 622 -10.85 43.16 -34.89
C VAL A 622 -11.07 44.61 -34.40
N LEU A 623 -12.07 45.28 -34.97
CA LEU A 623 -12.53 46.62 -34.58
C LEU A 623 -13.77 46.53 -33.67
N ARG A 624 -13.75 47.21 -32.52
CA ARG A 624 -14.85 47.16 -31.54
C ARG A 624 -15.84 48.31 -31.71
N LYS A 625 -17.14 48.00 -31.77
CA LYS A 625 -18.24 48.98 -31.70
C LYS A 625 -18.40 49.49 -30.24
N PRO A 626 -18.73 50.79 -30.02
CA PRO A 626 -18.71 51.86 -31.00
C PRO A 626 -17.27 52.29 -31.33
N PHE A 627 -16.98 52.57 -32.60
CA PHE A 627 -15.68 53.05 -33.10
C PHE A 627 -15.80 54.44 -33.73
N THR A 628 -14.67 55.17 -33.76
CA THR A 628 -14.58 56.47 -34.42
C THR A 628 -14.07 56.32 -35.86
N MET A 629 -14.26 57.34 -36.70
CA MET A 629 -13.74 57.35 -38.07
C MET A 629 -12.21 57.20 -38.11
N ALA A 630 -11.49 57.79 -37.14
CA ALA A 630 -10.04 57.61 -37.01
C ALA A 630 -9.64 56.17 -36.64
N ALA A 631 -10.41 55.51 -35.77
CA ALA A 631 -10.18 54.11 -35.44
C ALA A 631 -10.46 53.18 -36.63
N LEU A 632 -11.49 53.49 -37.42
CA LEU A 632 -11.80 52.79 -38.66
C LEU A 632 -10.68 52.96 -39.69
N ALA A 633 -10.18 54.18 -39.90
CA ALA A 633 -9.08 54.46 -40.81
C ALA A 633 -7.81 53.67 -40.45
N LYS A 634 -7.43 53.68 -39.17
CA LYS A 634 -6.27 52.93 -38.67
C LYS A 634 -6.45 51.41 -38.85
N ALA A 635 -7.66 50.90 -38.60
CA ALA A 635 -7.94 49.47 -38.74
C ALA A 635 -7.90 49.02 -40.20
N VAL A 636 -8.43 49.83 -41.12
CA VAL A 636 -8.37 49.58 -42.57
C VAL A 636 -6.92 49.60 -43.06
N GLU A 637 -6.13 50.62 -42.66
CA GLU A 637 -4.72 50.72 -43.02
C GLU A 637 -3.89 49.53 -42.51
N ALA A 638 -4.15 49.09 -41.28
CA ALA A 638 -3.47 47.94 -40.71
C ALA A 638 -3.87 46.62 -41.41
N SER A 639 -5.16 46.47 -41.80
CA SER A 639 -5.66 45.21 -42.38
C SER A 639 -5.10 44.95 -43.78
N VAL A 640 -4.73 45.99 -44.53
CA VAL A 640 -4.24 45.86 -45.92
C VAL A 640 -2.70 45.83 -46.01
N ARG A 641 -2.01 45.99 -44.86
CA ARG A 641 -0.54 45.95 -44.78
C ARG A 641 0.00 44.55 -44.41
N ASP A 642 -0.85 43.68 -43.86
CA ASP A 642 -0.62 42.24 -43.69
C ASP A 642 -1.01 41.48 -44.96
#